data_AF-S7N1D0-F1
#
_entry.id   AF-S7N1D0-F1
#
_cell.length_a   1.000
_cell.length_b   1.000
_cell.length_c   1.000
_cell.angle_alpha   90.00
_cell.angle_beta   90.00
_cell.angle_gamma   90.00
#
_symmetry.space_group_name_H-M   'P 1'
#
loop_
_entity.id
_entity.type
_entity.pdbx_description
1 polymer ?
#
loop_
_entity_poly.entity_id
_entity_poly.type
_entity_poly.pdbx_seq_one_letter_code
_entity_poly.pdbx_strand_id
1 'polypeptide(L)'
;MAPKKRPETRKPLEMVVCPKSKKSRSPRELEPAAKKLCVKGPGCSRRSDSGCVRERLTSLQVPPQCRSIVRALHHHKLGRTAWPSLQKDLQQSFLHSLASYRISQKAAPFDRRATSLTWHPTHPSTLAVGSKGGDIMLWNLGIKDKPTFIKGIGAGGSITGLKFNPLNTNQFFTSSMEGTTRLQDFKGNTLRVYTSYDTCNLDVSEKSRVVVTGDNVGNVILLNMDGRELWNLRLHKKKVTHAALNPCCDWFLATASVDQTVKIWDLRQVKGKSSFLYSLPHSHPVNAAHFSPDGAQLLTTDQKSEIRVYSASKWDSPPSLIPHPHRHFQHLTPIKASWHPRYNLIVVGRYPDPNFKSCFPHELRTIDVFDGSSGKLMHQLYDSESSGIISLNEFNPMGDTLASLMDSAVELWEPDAQDANSRALRGSNCILREEASMPQSAGGPSGAGLEVADPTALLPGVEVLPESTELRPQKRKKGPAPKMLGNELCSVCGDKASGFHYNVLSCEGCKGFFRRSVIKGARYICHSGGHCPMDTYMRRKCQECRLRKCRQAGMREECVLSEEQIRLKKLKRQEEEQAQATSVPPRASSPPQVLPQLSPEQLGMIEKLVAAQQQCNRRSFSDQLRVTPWPMAPDPQSWEARQQRFAHFTELAIVSVQEIVDFAKQLPGFLQLSREDQIALLKTSTIEVMLLETSRRYNPESESITFLKDFSYNREDFAKAGLQVEFINPIFEFSRAMNELQLNDAEFALLIAISIFSADRPNVQDQLQVERLQHTYVEALHAYVSIHHPHDPLMFPRMLMKLVSLRTLSSVHSEQVFALRLQDKKLPPLLSEIWDVHE
;
A
#
# COMPACT_ATOMS: atom_id res chain seq x y z
N MET A 1 65.67 -3.73 -25.62
CA MET A 1 64.52 -4.28 -24.88
C MET A 1 63.24 -3.66 -25.43
N ALA A 2 62.49 -4.41 -26.24
CA ALA A 2 61.11 -4.10 -26.63
C ALA A 2 60.54 -5.36 -27.31
N PRO A 3 59.65 -6.13 -26.66
CA PRO A 3 59.12 -7.33 -27.28
C PRO A 3 57.92 -7.01 -28.18
N LYS A 4 57.94 -7.73 -29.31
CA LYS A 4 57.00 -7.75 -30.42
C LYS A 4 55.58 -8.16 -30.00
N LYS A 5 54.60 -7.54 -30.67
CA LYS A 5 53.19 -7.99 -30.74
C LYS A 5 53.09 -9.43 -31.28
N ARG A 6 52.21 -10.23 -30.68
CA ARG A 6 51.60 -11.43 -31.25
C ARG A 6 50.06 -11.38 -31.10
N PRO A 7 49.32 -12.09 -31.96
CA PRO A 7 48.01 -11.67 -32.43
C PRO A 7 46.83 -12.37 -31.75
N GLU A 8 45.65 -11.78 -31.98
CA GLU A 8 44.32 -12.17 -31.53
C GLU A 8 43.96 -13.62 -31.90
N THR A 9 43.66 -14.43 -30.88
CA THR A 9 42.90 -15.68 -31.04
C THR A 9 41.41 -15.38 -30.98
N ARG A 10 40.75 -15.53 -32.14
CA ARG A 10 39.30 -15.52 -32.34
C ARG A 10 38.63 -16.53 -31.39
N LYS A 11 37.69 -16.06 -30.56
CA LYS A 11 36.74 -16.91 -29.82
C LYS A 11 35.51 -17.23 -30.69
N PRO A 12 34.87 -18.40 -30.50
CA PRO A 12 33.77 -18.87 -31.36
C PRO A 12 32.47 -18.10 -31.09
N LEU A 13 31.66 -17.96 -32.14
CA LEU A 13 30.27 -17.50 -32.10
C LEU A 13 29.42 -18.44 -31.23
N GLU A 14 29.08 -18.02 -30.02
CA GLU A 14 28.02 -18.65 -29.25
C GLU A 14 26.64 -18.26 -29.83
N MET A 15 25.98 -19.26 -30.42
CA MET A 15 24.56 -19.23 -30.74
C MET A 15 23.75 -18.92 -29.47
N VAL A 16 23.15 -17.73 -29.44
CA VAL A 16 22.11 -17.37 -28.47
C VAL A 16 20.87 -18.23 -28.73
N VAL A 17 20.71 -19.31 -27.96
CA VAL A 17 19.46 -20.06 -27.86
C VAL A 17 18.43 -19.18 -27.13
N CYS A 18 17.51 -18.59 -27.90
CA CYS A 18 16.34 -17.89 -27.38
C CYS A 18 15.38 -18.88 -26.67
N PRO A 19 15.13 -18.77 -25.35
CA PRO A 19 14.03 -19.50 -24.73
C PRO A 19 12.73 -18.76 -25.06
N LYS A 20 12.01 -19.23 -26.09
CA LYS A 20 10.62 -18.86 -26.31
C LYS A 20 9.75 -19.46 -25.20
N SER A 21 9.60 -18.73 -24.09
CA SER A 21 8.53 -19.00 -23.11
C SER A 21 7.95 -17.72 -22.50
N LYS A 22 7.71 -16.67 -23.30
CA LYS A 22 6.92 -15.49 -22.90
C LYS A 22 5.46 -15.55 -23.41
N LYS A 23 4.81 -16.72 -23.34
CA LYS A 23 3.38 -16.89 -23.69
C LYS A 23 2.49 -17.51 -22.60
N SER A 24 2.95 -17.63 -21.34
CA SER A 24 2.17 -18.32 -20.29
C SER A 24 1.96 -17.57 -18.96
N ARG A 25 2.06 -16.24 -18.92
CA ARG A 25 1.71 -15.44 -17.72
C ARG A 25 0.88 -14.19 -18.05
N SER A 26 -0.28 -14.42 -18.64
CA SER A 26 -1.61 -14.10 -18.09
C SER A 26 -2.56 -15.04 -18.87
N PRO A 27 -3.46 -15.82 -18.24
CA PRO A 27 -4.07 -15.69 -16.91
C PRO A 27 -3.57 -16.78 -15.93
N ARG A 28 -3.16 -16.38 -14.73
CA ARG A 28 -3.11 -17.28 -13.56
C ARG A 28 -3.86 -16.60 -12.43
N GLU A 29 -5.12 -16.99 -12.33
CA GLU A 29 -5.99 -16.84 -11.18
C GLU A 29 -5.39 -17.67 -10.02
N LEU A 30 -5.23 -17.07 -8.85
CA LEU A 30 -4.99 -17.80 -7.60
C LEU A 30 -6.35 -17.94 -6.90
N GLU A 31 -7.11 -18.99 -7.27
CA GLU A 31 -8.19 -19.72 -6.55
C GLU A 31 -9.35 -18.93 -5.87
N PRO A 32 -10.56 -19.52 -5.61
CA PRO A 32 -10.96 -20.93 -5.68
C PRO A 32 -11.07 -21.55 -7.07
N ALA A 33 -10.48 -22.73 -7.20
CA ALA A 33 -10.43 -23.57 -8.40
C ALA A 33 -11.77 -24.29 -8.72
N ALA A 34 -12.88 -23.56 -8.79
CA ALA A 34 -14.16 -24.12 -9.23
C ALA A 34 -14.57 -23.70 -10.66
N LYS A 35 -13.89 -22.74 -11.31
CA LYS A 35 -14.40 -22.16 -12.58
C LYS A 35 -13.49 -22.14 -13.81
N LYS A 36 -12.22 -22.58 -13.74
CA LYS A 36 -11.39 -22.74 -14.96
C LYS A 36 -10.39 -23.90 -14.85
N LEU A 37 -10.84 -25.08 -15.24
CA LEU A 37 -9.97 -26.19 -15.65
C LEU A 37 -10.35 -26.60 -17.08
N CYS A 38 -10.26 -25.66 -18.02
CA CYS A 38 -10.04 -26.02 -19.43
C CYS A 38 -8.54 -25.83 -19.70
N VAL A 39 -7.80 -26.93 -19.59
CA VAL A 39 -6.48 -27.04 -20.22
C VAL A 39 -6.71 -26.84 -21.72
N LYS A 40 -6.05 -25.86 -22.35
CA LYS A 40 -5.99 -25.77 -23.82
C LYS A 40 -5.68 -27.19 -24.33
N GLY A 41 -6.60 -27.74 -25.13
CA GLY A 41 -6.41 -29.04 -25.78
C GLY A 41 -5.08 -29.09 -26.55
N PRO A 42 -4.61 -30.30 -26.90
CA PRO A 42 -3.37 -30.44 -27.66
C PRO A 42 -3.46 -29.52 -28.88
N GLY A 43 -2.43 -28.68 -29.06
CA GLY A 43 -2.37 -27.76 -30.19
C GLY A 43 -2.73 -28.51 -31.45
N CYS A 44 -3.71 -27.97 -32.17
CA CYS A 44 -4.07 -28.41 -33.51
C CYS A 44 -2.77 -28.66 -34.26
N SER A 45 -2.61 -29.91 -34.67
CA SER A 45 -1.49 -30.44 -35.40
C SER A 45 -1.14 -29.54 -36.57
N ARG A 46 0.12 -29.08 -36.58
CA ARG A 46 0.84 -28.44 -37.70
C ARG A 46 0.32 -27.06 -38.12
N ARG A 47 1.27 -26.13 -38.25
CA ARG A 47 1.10 -24.91 -39.05
C ARG A 47 0.95 -25.35 -40.51
N SER A 48 -0.26 -25.34 -41.03
CA SER A 48 -0.53 -25.37 -42.46
C SER A 48 -1.89 -24.70 -42.71
N ASP A 49 -1.82 -23.56 -43.40
CA ASP A 49 -2.82 -22.96 -44.29
C ASP A 49 -4.29 -23.15 -43.96
N SER A 50 -4.81 -22.21 -43.18
CA SER A 50 -6.09 -21.48 -43.37
C SER A 50 -6.60 -20.97 -42.01
N GLY A 51 -6.75 -19.65 -41.93
CA GLY A 51 -7.50 -18.90 -40.90
C GLY A 51 -7.48 -19.42 -39.45
N CYS A 52 -6.40 -19.17 -38.69
CA CYS A 52 -6.41 -19.32 -37.23
C CYS A 52 -5.92 -18.06 -36.50
N VAL A 53 -6.65 -17.72 -35.45
CA VAL A 53 -6.67 -16.50 -34.62
C VAL A 53 -5.28 -15.86 -34.41
N ARG A 54 -5.06 -14.71 -35.07
CA ARG A 54 -3.93 -13.80 -34.87
C ARG A 54 -4.05 -13.11 -33.50
N GLU A 55 -2.92 -12.75 -32.88
CA GLU A 55 -2.82 -12.18 -31.51
C GLU A 55 -3.74 -10.99 -31.17
N ARG A 56 -4.35 -10.33 -32.18
CA ARG A 56 -5.33 -9.25 -31.99
C ARG A 56 -6.76 -9.71 -31.67
N LEU A 57 -7.09 -10.99 -31.78
CA LEU A 57 -8.46 -11.51 -31.57
C LEU A 57 -8.68 -12.13 -30.17
N THR A 58 -7.70 -12.12 -29.27
CA THR A 58 -7.93 -12.48 -27.85
C THR A 58 -8.75 -11.45 -27.08
N SER A 59 -9.04 -10.29 -27.67
CA SER A 59 -9.99 -9.28 -27.15
C SER A 59 -11.46 -9.63 -27.42
N LEU A 60 -11.74 -10.62 -28.29
CA LEU A 60 -13.09 -11.07 -28.63
C LEU A 60 -13.49 -12.40 -27.95
N GLN A 61 -12.61 -12.99 -27.14
CA GLN A 61 -13.05 -13.96 -26.13
C GLN A 61 -13.70 -13.18 -24.99
N VAL A 62 -15.00 -13.39 -24.79
CA VAL A 62 -15.81 -12.97 -23.62
C VAL A 62 -14.90 -12.70 -22.41
N PRO A 63 -14.93 -11.48 -21.81
CA PRO A 63 -14.00 -11.13 -20.75
C PRO A 63 -14.01 -12.24 -19.69
N PRO A 64 -12.84 -12.71 -19.22
CA PRO A 64 -12.77 -13.76 -18.21
C PRO A 64 -13.67 -13.32 -17.04
N GLN A 65 -14.68 -14.12 -16.66
CA GLN A 65 -15.64 -13.77 -15.59
C GLN A 65 -14.92 -13.12 -14.40
N CYS A 66 -14.92 -11.79 -14.35
CA CYS A 66 -14.35 -11.04 -13.25
C CYS A 66 -15.11 -11.45 -12.00
N ARG A 67 -14.40 -11.92 -10.98
CA ARG A 67 -15.05 -12.02 -9.67
C ARG A 67 -15.39 -10.60 -9.25
N SER A 68 -16.65 -10.38 -8.90
CA SER A 68 -17.04 -9.13 -8.25
C SER A 68 -16.08 -8.85 -7.10
N ILE A 69 -15.53 -7.63 -7.06
CA ILE A 69 -14.65 -7.16 -5.98
C ILE A 69 -15.30 -7.36 -4.61
N VAL A 70 -16.62 -7.21 -4.52
CA VAL A 70 -17.42 -7.44 -3.31
C VAL A 70 -17.29 -8.89 -2.85
N ARG A 71 -17.25 -9.84 -3.79
CA ARG A 71 -17.04 -11.26 -3.50
C ARG A 71 -15.61 -11.54 -3.02
N ALA A 72 -14.61 -10.89 -3.61
CA ALA A 72 -13.22 -11.00 -3.16
C ALA A 72 -13.03 -10.43 -1.74
N LEU A 73 -13.63 -9.27 -1.46
CA LEU A 73 -13.65 -8.64 -0.14
C LEU A 73 -14.36 -9.52 0.91
N HIS A 74 -15.52 -10.08 0.57
CA HIS A 74 -16.22 -11.01 1.43
C HIS A 74 -15.38 -12.27 1.72
N HIS A 75 -14.72 -12.84 0.71
CA HIS A 75 -13.80 -13.96 0.92
C HIS A 75 -12.58 -13.58 1.76
N HIS A 76 -12.09 -12.34 1.68
CA HIS A 76 -10.98 -11.87 2.51
C HIS A 76 -11.40 -11.70 3.97
N LYS A 77 -12.57 -11.09 4.21
CA LYS A 77 -13.17 -10.97 5.55
C LYS A 77 -13.39 -12.34 6.21
N LEU A 78 -13.75 -13.34 5.42
CA LEU A 78 -13.89 -14.73 5.86
C LEU A 78 -12.55 -15.49 5.97
N GLY A 79 -11.40 -14.84 5.79
CA GLY A 79 -10.07 -15.45 5.84
C GLY A 79 -9.78 -16.45 4.70
N ARG A 80 -10.61 -16.50 3.66
CA ARG A 80 -10.49 -17.47 2.54
C ARG A 80 -9.53 -17.01 1.44
N THR A 81 -9.25 -15.72 1.33
CA THR A 81 -8.33 -15.15 0.34
C THR A 81 -7.24 -14.33 1.01
N ALA A 82 -5.99 -14.55 0.62
CA ALA A 82 -4.84 -13.79 1.12
C ALA A 82 -4.80 -12.36 0.54
N TRP A 83 -4.20 -11.42 1.28
CA TRP A 83 -4.06 -10.01 0.89
C TRP A 83 -3.51 -9.80 -0.54
N PRO A 84 -2.46 -10.50 -1.01
CA PRO A 84 -1.95 -10.30 -2.37
C PRO A 84 -2.96 -10.61 -3.47
N SER A 85 -3.91 -11.52 -3.22
CA SER A 85 -4.99 -11.80 -4.17
C SER A 85 -5.98 -10.65 -4.21
N LEU A 86 -6.37 -10.12 -3.05
CA LEU A 86 -7.29 -8.99 -2.95
C LEU A 86 -6.68 -7.71 -3.55
N GLN A 87 -5.41 -7.42 -3.25
CA GLN A 87 -4.69 -6.26 -3.81
C GLN A 87 -4.64 -6.31 -5.33
N LYS A 88 -4.48 -7.51 -5.92
CA LYS A 88 -4.49 -7.69 -7.38
C LYS A 88 -5.89 -7.48 -7.98
N ASP A 89 -6.94 -7.91 -7.30
CA ASP A 89 -8.31 -7.67 -7.72
C ASP A 89 -8.65 -6.16 -7.64
N LEU A 90 -8.22 -5.47 -6.58
CA LEU A 90 -8.30 -4.02 -6.43
C LEU A 90 -7.53 -3.27 -7.53
N GLN A 91 -6.32 -3.73 -7.87
CA GLN A 91 -5.53 -3.17 -8.97
C GLN A 91 -6.27 -3.26 -10.31
N GLN A 92 -7.01 -4.35 -10.57
CA GLN A 92 -7.84 -4.43 -11.78
C GLN A 92 -8.99 -3.43 -11.75
N SER A 93 -9.66 -3.25 -10.62
CA SER A 93 -10.68 -2.20 -10.47
C SER A 93 -10.12 -0.80 -10.69
N PHE A 94 -8.92 -0.51 -10.18
CA PHE A 94 -8.22 0.74 -10.45
C PHE A 94 -7.91 0.92 -11.95
N LEU A 95 -7.41 -0.12 -12.63
CA LEU A 95 -7.16 -0.07 -14.08
C LEU A 95 -8.44 0.18 -14.90
N HIS A 96 -9.60 -0.30 -14.43
CA HIS A 96 -10.89 0.05 -15.03
C HIS A 96 -11.25 1.52 -14.82
N SER A 97 -10.95 2.08 -13.66
CA SER A 97 -11.10 3.51 -13.39
C SER A 97 -10.15 4.35 -14.24
N LEU A 98 -8.93 3.87 -14.48
CA LEU A 98 -7.91 4.58 -15.25
C LEU A 98 -8.38 4.91 -16.68
N ALA A 99 -9.26 4.10 -17.25
CA ALA A 99 -9.85 4.35 -18.57
C ALA A 99 -10.74 5.61 -18.64
N SER A 100 -11.27 6.07 -17.50
CA SER A 100 -12.05 7.31 -17.40
C SER A 100 -11.20 8.52 -17.00
N TYR A 101 -9.87 8.39 -16.92
CA TYR A 101 -9.02 9.54 -16.59
C TYR A 101 -8.99 10.51 -17.75
N ARG A 102 -9.13 11.79 -17.42
CA ARG A 102 -9.03 12.93 -18.34
C ARG A 102 -8.22 14.03 -17.66
N ILE A 103 -7.72 14.96 -18.45
CA ILE A 103 -7.04 16.14 -17.91
C ILE A 103 -8.09 17.00 -17.23
N SER A 104 -8.03 17.14 -15.90
CA SER A 104 -8.95 17.98 -15.14
C SER A 104 -8.46 19.43 -15.06
N GLN A 105 -7.14 19.61 -14.93
CA GLN A 105 -6.51 20.92 -14.82
C GLN A 105 -5.18 20.95 -15.56
N LYS A 106 -4.85 22.12 -16.10
CA LYS A 106 -3.59 22.39 -16.80
C LYS A 106 -3.06 23.77 -16.41
N ALA A 107 -1.80 23.83 -16.03
CA ALA A 107 -1.10 25.08 -15.72
C ALA A 107 0.24 25.12 -16.45
N ALA A 108 0.59 26.24 -17.07
CA ALA A 108 1.90 26.47 -17.67
C ALA A 108 2.57 27.67 -16.98
N PRO A 109 3.03 27.51 -15.73
CA PRO A 109 3.45 28.62 -14.87
C PRO A 109 4.87 29.12 -15.17
N PHE A 110 5.65 28.40 -15.98
CA PHE A 110 7.08 28.66 -16.15
C PHE A 110 7.42 29.10 -17.57
N ASP A 111 8.32 30.07 -17.68
CA ASP A 111 8.93 30.47 -18.96
C ASP A 111 9.93 29.43 -19.48
N ARG A 112 10.41 28.53 -18.62
CA ARG A 112 11.34 27.45 -18.93
C ARG A 112 10.76 26.10 -18.54
N ARG A 113 11.23 25.02 -19.18
CA ARG A 113 10.77 23.66 -18.90
C ARG A 113 10.82 23.27 -17.41
N ALA A 114 9.85 22.49 -16.98
CA ALA A 114 9.81 21.83 -15.69
C ALA A 114 10.81 20.67 -15.64
N THR A 115 11.50 20.53 -14.51
CA THR A 115 12.62 19.59 -14.32
C THR A 115 12.42 18.64 -13.15
N SER A 116 11.60 19.01 -12.16
CA SER A 116 11.30 18.19 -10.99
C SER A 116 9.83 18.30 -10.60
N LEU A 117 9.27 17.19 -10.12
CA LEU A 117 7.91 17.06 -9.60
C LEU A 117 8.01 16.36 -8.25
N THR A 118 7.24 16.79 -7.26
CA THR A 118 7.01 16.03 -6.03
C THR A 118 5.65 16.38 -5.46
N TRP A 119 4.94 15.36 -4.97
CA TRP A 119 3.71 15.55 -4.22
C TRP A 119 3.98 15.85 -2.75
N HIS A 120 3.06 16.57 -2.12
CA HIS A 120 3.09 16.78 -0.69
C HIS A 120 2.82 15.46 0.05
N PRO A 121 3.59 15.10 1.09
CA PRO A 121 3.49 13.79 1.73
C PRO A 121 2.14 13.57 2.43
N THR A 122 1.51 14.62 2.96
CA THR A 122 0.25 14.54 3.73
C THR A 122 -0.96 15.14 3.04
N HIS A 123 -0.77 16.01 2.03
CA HIS A 123 -1.85 16.75 1.38
C HIS A 123 -2.00 16.26 -0.06
N PRO A 124 -3.00 15.42 -0.36
CA PRO A 124 -3.12 14.75 -1.66
C PRO A 124 -3.39 15.70 -2.83
N SER A 125 -3.86 16.92 -2.53
CA SER A 125 -4.16 17.99 -3.48
C SER A 125 -3.04 19.01 -3.61
N THR A 126 -1.86 18.80 -3.01
CA THR A 126 -0.76 19.79 -3.07
C THR A 126 0.46 19.18 -3.72
N LEU A 127 1.02 19.88 -4.71
CA LEU A 127 2.23 19.47 -5.41
C LEU A 127 3.21 20.63 -5.56
N ALA A 128 4.49 20.29 -5.67
CA ALA A 128 5.56 21.23 -5.97
C ALA A 128 6.23 20.87 -7.30
N VAL A 129 6.45 21.87 -8.14
CA VAL A 129 7.15 21.73 -9.42
C VAL A 129 8.33 22.67 -9.46
N GLY A 130 9.49 22.18 -9.92
CA GLY A 130 10.69 22.97 -10.14
C GLY A 130 10.97 23.18 -11.63
N SER A 131 11.49 24.34 -11.99
CA SER A 131 11.84 24.74 -13.35
C SER A 131 13.34 24.68 -13.61
N LYS A 132 13.71 24.65 -14.90
CA LYS A 132 15.10 24.83 -15.35
C LYS A 132 15.66 26.23 -15.01
N GLY A 133 14.79 27.20 -14.76
CA GLY A 133 15.17 28.55 -14.33
C GLY A 133 15.44 28.69 -12.83
N GLY A 134 15.20 27.65 -12.04
CA GLY A 134 15.25 27.73 -10.58
C GLY A 134 13.95 28.14 -9.92
N ASP A 135 12.89 28.32 -10.72
CA ASP A 135 11.59 28.69 -10.20
C ASP A 135 10.90 27.47 -9.59
N ILE A 136 10.12 27.71 -8.55
CA ILE A 136 9.35 26.68 -7.87
C ILE A 136 7.91 27.14 -7.77
N MET A 137 7.00 26.30 -8.26
CA MET A 137 5.57 26.48 -8.12
C MET A 137 5.04 25.50 -7.07
N LEU A 138 4.33 26.03 -6.08
CA LEU A 138 3.50 25.26 -5.16
C LEU A 138 2.04 25.42 -5.59
N TRP A 139 1.41 24.31 -5.95
CA TRP A 139 0.05 24.29 -6.46
C TRP A 139 -0.84 23.43 -5.56
N ASN A 140 -1.89 24.05 -5.01
CA ASN A 140 -2.94 23.37 -4.27
C ASN A 140 -4.21 23.32 -5.14
N LEU A 141 -4.73 22.12 -5.40
CA LEU A 141 -5.84 21.88 -6.31
C LEU A 141 -7.20 22.24 -5.72
N GLY A 142 -7.31 22.28 -4.38
CA GLY A 142 -8.55 22.60 -3.68
C GLY A 142 -8.82 24.10 -3.53
N ILE A 143 -7.81 24.95 -3.78
CA ILE A 143 -7.91 26.40 -3.60
C ILE A 143 -7.84 27.04 -4.98
N LYS A 144 -8.83 27.86 -5.34
CA LYS A 144 -8.87 28.59 -6.63
C LYS A 144 -7.89 29.77 -6.71
N ASP A 145 -7.12 30.00 -5.64
CA ASP A 145 -6.11 31.05 -5.62
C ASP A 145 -4.92 30.72 -6.51
N LYS A 146 -4.19 31.77 -6.88
CA LYS A 146 -2.98 31.63 -7.70
C LYS A 146 -1.96 30.74 -6.97
N PRO A 147 -1.30 29.81 -7.67
CA PRO A 147 -0.25 28.99 -7.08
C PRO A 147 0.87 29.89 -6.52
N THR A 148 1.45 29.48 -5.40
CA THR A 148 2.56 30.22 -4.80
C THR A 148 3.80 30.01 -5.66
N PHE A 149 4.45 31.10 -6.04
CA PHE A 149 5.57 31.09 -6.97
C PHE A 149 6.82 31.67 -6.33
N ILE A 150 7.90 30.90 -6.33
CA ILE A 150 9.21 31.30 -5.85
C ILE A 150 10.10 31.46 -7.09
N LYS A 151 10.52 32.70 -7.39
CA LYS A 151 11.39 32.98 -8.53
C LYS A 151 12.82 32.49 -8.28
N GLY A 152 13.39 31.81 -9.26
CA GLY A 152 14.79 31.44 -9.30
C GLY A 152 15.67 32.54 -9.89
N ILE A 153 16.97 32.28 -9.97
CA ILE A 153 17.94 33.22 -10.57
C ILE A 153 17.88 33.26 -12.11
N GLY A 154 17.16 32.32 -12.74
CA GLY A 154 17.08 32.17 -14.19
C GLY A 154 18.14 31.23 -14.77
N ALA A 155 18.98 31.74 -15.67
CA ALA A 155 19.96 30.90 -16.37
C ALA A 155 20.99 30.30 -15.39
N GLY A 156 21.19 28.98 -15.44
CA GLY A 156 22.04 28.26 -14.48
C GLY A 156 21.31 27.81 -13.20
N GLY A 157 20.08 28.28 -12.98
CA GLY A 157 19.27 28.00 -11.78
C GLY A 157 18.62 26.62 -11.69
N SER A 158 18.91 25.68 -12.59
CA SER A 158 18.06 24.49 -12.81
C SER A 158 17.85 23.66 -11.54
N ILE A 159 16.59 23.50 -11.12
CA ILE A 159 16.25 22.58 -10.03
C ILE A 159 16.37 21.14 -10.55
N THR A 160 17.25 20.34 -9.94
CA THR A 160 17.51 18.96 -10.35
C THR A 160 16.87 17.94 -9.43
N GLY A 161 16.64 18.31 -8.16
CA GLY A 161 15.95 17.52 -7.16
C GLY A 161 15.10 18.41 -6.26
N LEU A 162 13.90 17.93 -5.93
CA LEU A 162 12.92 18.61 -5.09
C LEU A 162 12.23 17.56 -4.22
N LYS A 163 12.27 17.73 -2.90
CA LYS A 163 11.62 16.84 -1.93
C LYS A 163 11.10 17.64 -0.75
N PHE A 164 9.87 17.39 -0.32
CA PHE A 164 9.34 17.99 0.90
C PHE A 164 10.13 17.51 2.13
N ASN A 165 10.19 18.35 3.15
CA ASN A 165 10.72 17.95 4.44
C ASN A 165 9.66 17.09 5.16
N PRO A 166 9.95 15.80 5.46
CA PRO A 166 8.97 14.94 6.13
C PRO A 166 8.59 15.42 7.54
N LEU A 167 9.50 16.13 8.22
CA LEU A 167 9.30 16.60 9.59
C LEU A 167 8.51 17.91 9.67
N ASN A 168 8.65 18.77 8.66
CA ASN A 168 7.92 20.03 8.59
C ASN A 168 7.46 20.25 7.15
N THR A 169 6.17 20.04 6.95
CA THR A 169 5.51 20.08 5.65
C THR A 169 5.57 21.43 4.94
N ASN A 170 5.78 22.53 5.68
CA ASN A 170 5.93 23.87 5.09
C ASN A 170 7.32 24.11 4.51
N GLN A 171 8.22 23.13 4.58
CA GLN A 171 9.57 23.23 4.09
C GLN A 171 9.86 22.18 3.03
N PHE A 172 10.79 22.50 2.13
CA PHE A 172 11.25 21.56 1.12
C PHE A 172 12.74 21.74 0.87
N PHE A 173 13.36 20.61 0.56
CA PHE A 173 14.75 20.51 0.14
C PHE A 173 14.83 20.70 -1.38
N THR A 174 15.75 21.53 -1.82
CA THR A 174 16.05 21.74 -3.24
C THR A 174 17.51 21.48 -3.51
N SER A 175 17.78 20.79 -4.62
CA SER A 175 19.09 20.68 -5.23
C SER A 175 19.07 21.44 -6.54
N SER A 176 19.96 22.44 -6.66
CA SER A 176 20.04 23.32 -7.80
C SER A 176 21.40 23.24 -8.48
N MET A 177 21.40 23.44 -9.80
CA MET A 177 22.63 23.61 -10.60
C MET A 177 23.33 24.95 -10.32
N GLU A 178 22.77 25.80 -9.45
CA GLU A 178 23.48 26.92 -8.81
C GLU A 178 24.67 26.46 -7.95
N GLY A 179 24.81 25.15 -7.76
CA GLY A 179 25.80 24.58 -6.88
C GLY A 179 25.34 24.55 -5.44
N THR A 180 24.04 24.51 -5.17
CA THR A 180 23.53 24.50 -3.79
C THR A 180 22.48 23.43 -3.56
N THR A 181 22.60 22.72 -2.42
CA THR A 181 21.48 22.00 -1.80
C THR A 181 21.00 22.80 -0.60
N ARG A 182 19.74 23.22 -0.60
CA ARG A 182 19.18 24.14 0.39
C ARG A 182 17.83 23.66 0.92
N LEU A 183 17.53 24.00 2.16
CA LEU A 183 16.21 23.86 2.77
C LEU A 183 15.53 25.23 2.72
N GLN A 184 14.35 25.26 2.12
CA GLN A 184 13.58 26.48 1.89
C GLN A 184 12.18 26.34 2.47
N ASP A 185 11.63 27.46 2.91
CA ASP A 185 10.22 27.60 3.28
C ASP A 185 9.36 27.93 2.04
N PHE A 186 8.05 27.74 2.13
CA PHE A 186 7.08 28.05 1.05
C PHE A 186 7.08 29.52 0.64
N LYS A 187 7.55 30.42 1.52
CA LYS A 187 7.74 31.85 1.22
C LYS A 187 8.98 32.14 0.36
N GLY A 188 9.81 31.14 0.07
CA GLY A 188 11.07 31.30 -0.67
C GLY A 188 12.29 31.63 0.21
N ASN A 189 12.11 31.73 1.52
CA ASN A 189 13.20 31.99 2.45
C ASN A 189 14.12 30.77 2.54
N THR A 190 15.42 30.97 2.37
CA THR A 190 16.42 29.90 2.53
C THR A 190 16.76 29.79 4.01
N LEU A 191 16.35 28.68 4.63
CA LEU A 191 16.57 28.41 6.06
C LEU A 191 17.98 27.88 6.31
N ARG A 192 18.48 27.03 5.41
CA ARG A 192 19.80 26.40 5.52
C ARG A 192 20.35 26.01 4.16
N VAL A 193 21.67 26.15 3.99
CA VAL A 193 22.41 25.60 2.86
C VAL A 193 23.24 24.42 3.39
N TYR A 194 23.09 23.24 2.78
CA TYR A 194 23.77 22.01 3.17
C TYR A 194 25.09 21.83 2.45
N THR A 195 25.11 22.12 1.14
CA THR A 195 26.28 21.94 0.29
C THR A 195 26.41 23.08 -0.71
N SER A 196 27.65 23.35 -1.10
CA SER A 196 28.02 24.34 -2.12
C SER A 196 28.68 23.66 -3.34
N TYR A 197 28.13 22.53 -3.78
CA TYR A 197 28.59 21.78 -4.96
C TYR A 197 27.48 21.67 -6.00
N ASP A 198 27.85 21.46 -7.27
CA ASP A 198 26.94 21.20 -8.40
C ASP A 198 26.18 19.87 -8.24
N THR A 199 25.17 19.92 -7.38
CA THR A 199 24.32 18.79 -7.05
C THR A 199 23.25 18.57 -8.14
N CYS A 200 22.95 17.31 -8.35
CA CYS A 200 22.20 16.80 -9.49
C CYS A 200 20.97 15.97 -9.10
N ASN A 201 20.86 15.62 -7.82
CA ASN A 201 19.78 14.82 -7.26
C ASN A 201 19.69 15.05 -5.75
N LEU A 202 18.58 14.59 -5.17
CA LEU A 202 18.28 14.79 -3.76
C LEU A 202 17.27 13.72 -3.32
N ASP A 203 17.53 13.11 -2.17
CA ASP A 203 16.56 12.30 -1.45
C ASP A 203 16.74 12.43 0.06
N VAL A 204 15.65 12.21 0.82
CA VAL A 204 15.60 12.45 2.26
C VAL A 204 14.89 11.30 2.94
N SER A 205 15.45 10.83 4.06
CA SER A 205 14.81 9.81 4.90
C SER A 205 14.46 10.40 6.26
N GLU A 206 13.17 10.29 6.63
CA GLU A 206 12.66 10.71 7.93
C GLU A 206 13.24 9.88 9.08
N LYS A 207 13.23 8.55 8.92
CA LYS A 207 13.65 7.59 9.96
C LYS A 207 15.12 7.74 10.34
N SER A 208 15.98 7.87 9.32
CA SER A 208 17.43 8.01 9.54
C SER A 208 17.89 9.46 9.68
N ARG A 209 17.00 10.43 9.44
CA ARG A 209 17.29 11.87 9.45
C ARG A 209 18.47 12.25 8.56
N VAL A 210 18.62 11.60 7.42
CA VAL A 210 19.70 11.88 6.46
C VAL A 210 19.17 12.49 5.17
N VAL A 211 20.01 13.33 4.57
CA VAL A 211 19.84 13.92 3.25
C VAL A 211 20.97 13.39 2.38
N VAL A 212 20.61 12.78 1.25
CA VAL A 212 21.55 12.31 0.23
C VAL A 212 21.47 13.20 -0.98
N THR A 213 22.63 13.62 -1.46
CA THR A 213 22.74 14.31 -2.74
C THR A 213 23.93 13.78 -3.53
N GLY A 214 23.88 13.88 -4.85
CA GLY A 214 24.99 13.50 -5.72
C GLY A 214 25.27 14.56 -6.76
N ASP A 215 26.48 14.57 -7.31
CA ASP A 215 26.96 15.64 -8.18
C ASP A 215 27.12 15.21 -9.66
N ASN A 216 27.66 16.13 -10.47
CA ASN A 216 27.96 15.91 -11.88
C ASN A 216 29.26 15.11 -12.15
N VAL A 217 30.13 14.93 -11.16
CA VAL A 217 31.43 14.22 -11.27
C VAL A 217 31.32 12.73 -10.89
N GLY A 218 30.30 12.37 -10.11
CA GLY A 218 30.07 11.03 -9.59
C GLY A 218 30.26 10.89 -8.08
N ASN A 219 30.36 12.00 -7.34
CA ASN A 219 30.35 12.01 -5.89
C ASN A 219 28.92 11.91 -5.34
N VAL A 220 28.81 11.26 -4.19
CA VAL A 220 27.62 11.20 -3.38
C VAL A 220 27.99 11.74 -2.01
N ILE A 221 27.18 12.67 -1.53
CA ILE A 221 27.35 13.37 -0.27
C ILE A 221 26.19 12.97 0.62
N LEU A 222 26.51 12.40 1.78
CA LEU A 222 25.56 12.08 2.83
C LEU A 222 25.65 13.13 3.92
N LEU A 223 24.54 13.78 4.21
CA LEU A 223 24.43 14.81 5.23
C LEU A 223 23.38 14.39 6.25
N ASN A 224 23.56 14.80 7.50
CA ASN A 224 22.50 14.76 8.48
C ASN A 224 21.52 15.93 8.21
N MET A 225 20.25 15.81 8.61
CA MET A 225 19.26 16.91 8.53
C MET A 225 19.71 18.15 9.33
N ASP A 226 20.63 17.99 10.28
CA ASP A 226 21.25 19.10 11.01
C ASP A 226 22.25 19.91 10.18
N GLY A 227 22.57 19.48 8.95
CA GLY A 227 23.52 20.13 8.05
C GLY A 227 24.97 19.64 8.19
N ARG A 228 25.24 18.71 9.11
CA ARG A 228 26.57 18.10 9.24
C ARG A 228 26.81 17.10 8.11
N GLU A 229 27.89 17.27 7.36
CA GLU A 229 28.36 16.29 6.38
C GLU A 229 28.89 15.05 7.10
N LEU A 230 28.30 13.88 6.79
CA LEU A 230 28.75 12.60 7.33
C LEU A 230 29.91 12.06 6.49
N TRP A 231 29.78 12.15 5.16
CA TRP A 231 30.86 11.84 4.22
C TRP A 231 30.53 12.35 2.82
N ASN A 232 31.60 12.59 2.04
CA ASN A 232 31.57 12.89 0.62
C ASN A 232 32.53 11.94 -0.10
N LEU A 233 31.98 11.02 -0.89
CA LEU A 233 32.75 9.97 -1.54
C LEU A 233 32.41 9.88 -3.02
N ARG A 234 33.45 9.74 -3.85
CA ARG A 234 33.27 9.47 -5.27
C ARG A 234 32.82 8.04 -5.49
N LEU A 235 31.54 7.79 -5.74
CA LEU A 235 30.98 6.44 -5.90
C LEU A 235 30.87 5.99 -7.37
N HIS A 236 30.70 6.95 -8.27
CA HIS A 236 30.55 6.75 -9.71
C HIS A 236 31.63 7.47 -10.53
N LYS A 237 31.77 7.09 -11.80
CA LYS A 237 32.75 7.71 -12.70
C LYS A 237 32.22 8.99 -13.36
N LYS A 238 30.90 9.10 -13.51
CA LYS A 238 30.19 10.19 -14.15
C LYS A 238 29.04 10.67 -13.25
N LYS A 239 28.38 11.76 -13.65
CA LYS A 239 27.19 12.34 -13.02
C LYS A 239 26.25 11.31 -12.41
N VAL A 240 25.92 11.51 -11.13
CA VAL A 240 24.88 10.76 -10.42
C VAL A 240 23.54 11.40 -10.78
N THR A 241 22.72 10.65 -11.49
CA THR A 241 21.42 11.14 -12.00
C THR A 241 20.32 11.03 -10.95
N HIS A 242 20.41 10.03 -10.08
CA HIS A 242 19.45 9.83 -9.00
C HIS A 242 20.10 9.06 -7.85
N ALA A 243 19.71 9.40 -6.63
CA ALA A 243 20.00 8.64 -5.42
C ALA A 243 18.66 8.42 -4.71
N ALA A 244 18.39 7.19 -4.29
CA ALA A 244 17.13 6.83 -3.65
C ALA A 244 17.41 5.99 -2.40
N LEU A 245 16.89 6.42 -1.26
CA LEU A 245 16.89 5.69 0.00
C LEU A 245 15.73 4.70 0.01
N ASN A 246 15.94 3.52 0.59
CA ASN A 246 14.88 2.55 0.70
C ASN A 246 13.90 2.96 1.83
N PRO A 247 12.59 3.10 1.56
CA PRO A 247 11.62 3.54 2.57
C PRO A 247 11.45 2.56 3.74
N CYS A 248 11.74 1.28 3.52
CA CYS A 248 11.63 0.23 4.53
C CYS A 248 12.97 -0.08 5.22
N CYS A 249 14.10 0.36 4.67
CA CYS A 249 15.44 0.02 5.16
C CYS A 249 16.38 1.24 5.13
N ASP A 250 16.57 1.85 6.29
CA ASP A 250 17.31 3.11 6.47
C ASP A 250 18.74 3.10 5.96
N TRP A 251 19.43 1.96 6.07
CA TRP A 251 20.83 1.82 5.67
C TRP A 251 21.00 1.46 4.20
N PHE A 252 19.92 1.26 3.43
CA PHE A 252 19.99 0.78 2.05
C PHE A 252 19.79 1.93 1.06
N LEU A 253 20.78 2.15 0.19
CA LEU A 253 20.80 3.23 -0.80
C LEU A 253 21.00 2.67 -2.20
N ALA A 254 20.25 3.18 -3.18
CA ALA A 254 20.50 2.95 -4.60
C ALA A 254 20.93 4.24 -5.30
N THR A 255 21.95 4.16 -6.15
CA THR A 255 22.44 5.30 -6.95
C THR A 255 22.48 4.94 -8.42
N ALA A 256 21.98 5.84 -9.27
CA ALA A 256 22.00 5.74 -10.72
C ALA A 256 22.98 6.76 -11.31
N SER A 257 23.66 6.38 -12.39
CA SER A 257 24.63 7.25 -13.04
C SER A 257 24.62 7.14 -14.56
N VAL A 258 25.16 8.19 -15.19
CA VAL A 258 25.47 8.22 -16.62
C VAL A 258 26.60 7.24 -16.99
N ASP A 259 27.30 6.66 -16.02
CA ASP A 259 28.29 5.61 -16.24
C ASP A 259 27.70 4.23 -16.57
N GLN A 260 26.38 4.17 -16.84
CA GLN A 260 25.63 2.96 -17.22
C GLN A 260 25.50 1.95 -16.09
N THR A 261 25.70 2.37 -14.83
CA THR A 261 25.54 1.49 -13.68
C THR A 261 24.51 2.05 -12.70
N VAL A 262 23.74 1.14 -12.11
CA VAL A 262 23.02 1.38 -10.86
C VAL A 262 23.73 0.59 -9.78
N LYS A 263 24.12 1.25 -8.70
CA LYS A 263 24.81 0.61 -7.59
C LYS A 263 23.96 0.65 -6.34
N ILE A 264 24.05 -0.40 -5.54
CA ILE A 264 23.35 -0.56 -4.28
C ILE A 264 24.38 -0.56 -3.15
N TRP A 265 24.10 0.16 -2.07
CA TRP A 265 25.02 0.44 -0.98
C TRP A 265 24.40 0.15 0.38
N ASP A 266 25.24 -0.26 1.34
CA ASP A 266 24.93 -0.20 2.77
C ASP A 266 25.61 1.03 3.36
N LEU A 267 24.81 2.04 3.76
CA LEU A 267 25.27 3.31 4.31
C LEU A 267 26.22 3.16 5.50
N ARG A 268 26.10 2.08 6.28
CA ARG A 268 26.94 1.82 7.46
C ARG A 268 28.34 1.35 7.09
N GLN A 269 28.53 0.83 5.88
CA GLN A 269 29.77 0.19 5.43
C GLN A 269 30.42 0.89 4.23
N VAL A 270 29.91 2.06 3.83
CA VAL A 270 30.50 2.82 2.72
C VAL A 270 31.83 3.42 3.15
N LYS A 271 32.92 2.97 2.51
CA LYS A 271 34.27 3.53 2.70
C LYS A 271 34.91 4.02 1.39
N GLY A 272 34.35 3.64 0.23
CA GLY A 272 34.83 4.09 -1.07
C GLY A 272 34.14 3.44 -2.27
N LYS A 273 34.75 3.58 -3.46
CA LYS A 273 34.21 3.18 -4.77
C LYS A 273 33.81 1.71 -4.90
N SER A 274 34.48 0.83 -4.16
CA SER A 274 34.28 -0.62 -4.20
C SER A 274 33.38 -1.14 -3.09
N SER A 275 32.88 -0.28 -2.20
CA SER A 275 32.00 -0.65 -1.07
C SER A 275 30.54 -0.87 -1.48
N PHE A 276 30.24 -1.12 -2.76
CA PHE A 276 28.88 -1.43 -3.21
C PHE A 276 28.56 -2.89 -2.90
N LEU A 277 27.31 -3.16 -2.55
CA LEU A 277 26.79 -4.52 -2.38
C LEU A 277 26.54 -5.18 -3.74
N TYR A 278 25.88 -4.44 -4.63
CA TYR A 278 25.52 -4.91 -5.96
C TYR A 278 25.77 -3.81 -6.99
N SER A 279 26.22 -4.21 -8.18
CA SER A 279 26.39 -3.33 -9.33
C SER A 279 25.58 -3.87 -10.50
N LEU A 280 24.62 -3.08 -10.96
CA LEU A 280 23.64 -3.44 -11.97
C LEU A 280 24.00 -2.74 -13.29
N PRO A 281 24.65 -3.43 -14.24
CA PRO A 281 25.07 -2.84 -15.51
C PRO A 281 23.90 -2.67 -16.46
N HIS A 282 23.81 -1.51 -17.12
CA HIS A 282 22.82 -1.18 -18.15
C HIS A 282 23.49 -0.99 -19.51
N SER A 283 22.71 -1.10 -20.59
CA SER A 283 23.18 -0.89 -21.96
C SER A 283 23.43 0.60 -22.26
N HIS A 284 22.71 1.47 -21.56
CA HIS A 284 22.74 2.91 -21.72
C HIS A 284 22.83 3.60 -20.36
N PRO A 285 23.19 4.90 -20.34
CA PRO A 285 23.13 5.73 -19.14
C PRO A 285 21.78 5.63 -18.44
N VAL A 286 21.76 5.70 -17.11
CA VAL A 286 20.52 5.52 -16.33
C VAL A 286 20.05 6.87 -15.79
N ASN A 287 18.77 7.19 -15.97
CA ASN A 287 18.16 8.45 -15.52
C ASN A 287 17.65 8.39 -14.08
N ALA A 288 17.11 7.25 -13.66
CA ALA A 288 16.47 7.09 -12.37
C ALA A 288 16.55 5.65 -11.85
N ALA A 289 16.55 5.52 -10.53
CA ALA A 289 16.45 4.26 -9.80
C ALA A 289 15.53 4.46 -8.59
N HIS A 290 14.27 4.03 -8.70
CA HIS A 290 13.25 4.22 -7.67
C HIS A 290 12.92 2.91 -6.95
N PHE A 291 13.00 2.90 -5.63
CA PHE A 291 12.47 1.81 -4.84
C PHE A 291 10.94 1.78 -4.92
N SER A 292 10.38 0.58 -4.93
CA SER A 292 8.95 0.42 -4.73
C SER A 292 8.55 0.86 -3.31
N PRO A 293 7.28 1.24 -3.09
CA PRO A 293 6.81 1.67 -1.76
C PRO A 293 7.02 0.61 -0.66
N ASP A 294 7.06 -0.67 -1.01
CA ASP A 294 7.36 -1.79 -0.11
C ASP A 294 8.86 -2.05 0.08
N GLY A 295 9.73 -1.29 -0.60
CA GLY A 295 11.19 -1.41 -0.55
C GLY A 295 11.76 -2.69 -1.17
N ALA A 296 10.92 -3.57 -1.73
CA ALA A 296 11.31 -4.91 -2.17
C ALA A 296 11.70 -4.99 -3.66
N GLN A 297 11.41 -3.95 -4.45
CA GLN A 297 11.74 -3.87 -5.86
C GLN A 297 12.44 -2.55 -6.18
N LEU A 298 13.25 -2.55 -7.24
CA LEU A 298 13.92 -1.35 -7.75
C LEU A 298 13.59 -1.19 -9.23
N LEU A 299 13.01 -0.04 -9.58
CA LEU A 299 12.68 0.36 -10.94
C LEU A 299 13.79 1.23 -11.48
N THR A 300 14.26 0.93 -12.68
CA THR A 300 15.31 1.70 -13.35
C THR A 300 14.86 2.08 -14.75
N THR A 301 15.21 3.30 -15.17
CA THR A 301 14.91 3.84 -16.49
C THR A 301 16.20 4.26 -17.17
N ASP A 302 16.51 3.68 -18.33
CA ASP A 302 17.68 4.06 -19.12
C ASP A 302 17.44 5.34 -19.95
N GLN A 303 18.42 5.75 -20.74
CA GLN A 303 18.34 6.92 -21.63
C GLN A 303 17.88 6.60 -23.06
N LYS A 304 17.40 5.38 -23.33
CA LYS A 304 17.06 4.97 -24.69
C LYS A 304 15.73 4.22 -24.75
N SER A 305 15.68 2.99 -24.25
CA SER A 305 14.52 2.14 -24.49
C SER A 305 14.26 1.03 -23.45
N GLU A 306 14.97 1.02 -22.33
CA GLU A 306 14.90 -0.06 -21.36
C GLU A 306 14.40 0.43 -20.01
N ILE A 307 13.32 -0.22 -19.54
CA ILE A 307 12.88 -0.15 -18.16
C ILE A 307 13.14 -1.52 -17.53
N ARG A 308 13.84 -1.56 -16.39
CA ARG A 308 14.13 -2.80 -15.68
C ARG A 308 13.59 -2.74 -14.26
N VAL A 309 12.98 -3.84 -13.84
CA VAL A 309 12.57 -4.05 -12.45
C VAL A 309 13.49 -5.10 -11.85
N TYR A 310 14.12 -4.77 -10.74
CA TYR A 310 14.93 -5.67 -9.91
C TYR A 310 14.13 -6.06 -8.66
N SER A 311 14.43 -7.23 -8.09
CA SER A 311 13.75 -7.72 -6.89
C SER A 311 14.77 -8.01 -5.78
N ALA A 312 14.40 -7.72 -4.54
CA ALA A 312 15.21 -7.96 -3.36
C ALA A 312 15.61 -9.42 -3.17
N SER A 313 14.83 -10.38 -3.69
CA SER A 313 15.22 -11.79 -3.65
C SER A 313 16.47 -12.09 -4.47
N LYS A 314 16.73 -11.30 -5.53
CA LYS A 314 17.92 -11.44 -6.38
C LYS A 314 18.17 -10.14 -7.15
N TRP A 315 19.10 -9.33 -6.65
CA TRP A 315 19.48 -8.06 -7.27
C TRP A 315 20.27 -8.25 -8.57
N ASP A 316 21.06 -9.31 -8.72
CA ASP A 316 21.99 -9.49 -9.84
C ASP A 316 21.32 -9.64 -11.23
N SER A 317 20.04 -10.02 -11.26
CA SER A 317 19.34 -10.27 -12.52
C SER A 317 17.94 -9.66 -12.49
N PRO A 318 17.57 -8.80 -13.47
CA PRO A 318 16.25 -8.21 -13.49
C PRO A 318 15.19 -9.28 -13.82
N PRO A 319 14.17 -9.52 -12.96
CA PRO A 319 13.03 -10.39 -13.28
C PRO A 319 12.24 -9.94 -14.51
N SER A 320 12.17 -8.63 -14.79
CA SER A 320 11.45 -8.10 -15.96
C SER A 320 12.23 -6.97 -16.63
N LEU A 321 12.34 -7.08 -17.96
CA LEU A 321 12.81 -6.05 -18.88
C LEU A 321 11.61 -5.64 -19.74
N ILE A 322 11.25 -4.36 -19.67
CA ILE A 322 10.14 -3.76 -20.41
C ILE A 322 10.77 -2.87 -21.50
N PRO A 323 10.65 -3.26 -22.78
CA PRO A 323 11.10 -2.41 -23.88
C PRO A 323 10.09 -1.28 -24.08
N HIS A 324 10.53 -0.03 -23.95
CA HIS A 324 9.67 1.14 -24.05
C HIS A 324 10.47 2.33 -24.61
N PRO A 325 10.00 3.08 -25.63
CA PRO A 325 10.80 4.13 -26.23
C PRO A 325 10.74 5.43 -25.40
N HIS A 326 11.88 5.86 -24.85
CA HIS A 326 12.02 7.05 -23.98
C HIS A 326 13.38 7.72 -24.15
N ARG A 327 13.83 7.89 -25.40
CA ARG A 327 15.19 8.35 -25.71
C ARG A 327 15.54 9.72 -25.10
N HIS A 328 16.82 9.89 -24.76
CA HIS A 328 17.36 11.17 -24.31
C HIS A 328 17.34 12.22 -25.44
N PHE A 329 17.03 13.46 -25.06
CA PHE A 329 17.15 14.64 -25.91
C PHE A 329 17.57 15.85 -25.05
N GLN A 330 18.52 16.65 -25.52
CA GLN A 330 19.17 17.72 -24.73
C GLN A 330 18.18 18.77 -24.19
N HIS A 331 17.16 19.09 -24.98
CA HIS A 331 16.16 20.08 -24.62
C HIS A 331 14.95 19.49 -23.88
N LEU A 332 14.86 18.16 -23.76
CA LEU A 332 13.81 17.46 -23.04
C LEU A 332 14.27 17.13 -21.61
N THR A 333 13.37 17.22 -20.64
CA THR A 333 13.64 16.70 -19.29
C THR A 333 13.77 15.18 -19.36
N PRO A 334 14.80 14.56 -18.75
CA PRO A 334 14.99 13.11 -18.84
C PRO A 334 13.76 12.36 -18.35
N ILE A 335 13.25 11.44 -19.17
CA ILE A 335 12.09 10.63 -18.83
C ILE A 335 12.47 9.69 -17.68
N LYS A 336 11.61 9.65 -16.65
CA LYS A 336 11.76 8.79 -15.48
C LYS A 336 10.47 8.00 -15.28
N ALA A 337 10.58 6.67 -15.15
CA ALA A 337 9.47 5.85 -14.75
C ALA A 337 9.30 5.89 -13.22
N SER A 338 8.06 5.95 -12.74
CA SER A 338 7.73 5.99 -11.31
C SER A 338 6.78 4.85 -10.93
N TRP A 339 6.77 4.52 -9.64
CA TRP A 339 5.86 3.53 -9.07
C TRP A 339 4.53 4.19 -8.68
N HIS A 340 3.45 3.44 -8.82
CA HIS A 340 2.20 3.77 -8.14
C HIS A 340 2.35 3.51 -6.62
N PRO A 341 1.92 4.43 -5.73
CA PRO A 341 2.19 4.31 -4.29
C PRO A 341 1.49 3.12 -3.62
N ARG A 342 0.35 2.67 -4.18
CA ARG A 342 -0.47 1.59 -3.58
C ARG A 342 -0.50 0.25 -4.33
N TYR A 343 -0.16 0.25 -5.61
CA TYR A 343 -0.31 -0.90 -6.51
C TYR A 343 1.00 -1.17 -7.22
N ASN A 344 1.20 -2.40 -7.70
CA ASN A 344 2.41 -2.76 -8.44
C ASN A 344 2.29 -2.34 -9.92
N LEU A 345 2.17 -1.02 -10.13
CA LEU A 345 2.04 -0.38 -11.44
C LEU A 345 3.19 0.59 -11.65
N ILE A 346 3.64 0.68 -12.91
CA ILE A 346 4.71 1.57 -13.36
C ILE A 346 4.11 2.54 -14.36
N VAL A 347 4.41 3.82 -14.22
CA VAL A 347 4.03 4.85 -15.21
C VAL A 347 5.25 5.48 -15.84
N VAL A 348 5.16 5.71 -17.15
CA VAL A 348 6.25 6.28 -17.94
C VAL A 348 5.68 6.99 -19.17
N GLY A 349 6.26 8.13 -19.55
CA GLY A 349 5.87 8.85 -20.75
C GLY A 349 6.57 8.32 -22.00
N ARG A 350 5.82 8.15 -23.09
CA ARG A 350 6.31 7.61 -24.35
C ARG A 350 6.95 8.69 -25.22
N TYR A 351 8.18 8.42 -25.67
CA TYR A 351 8.83 9.18 -26.74
C TYR A 351 9.02 8.27 -27.96
N PRO A 352 8.10 8.33 -28.96
CA PRO A 352 8.21 7.55 -30.18
C PRO A 352 9.56 7.70 -30.89
N ASP A 353 10.17 6.58 -31.24
CA ASP A 353 11.43 6.51 -32.00
C ASP A 353 11.22 5.61 -33.24
N PRO A 354 11.39 6.14 -34.46
CA PRO A 354 11.28 5.36 -35.69
C PRO A 354 12.18 4.12 -35.73
N ASN A 355 13.30 4.12 -34.99
CA ASN A 355 14.25 3.02 -34.94
C ASN A 355 13.85 1.90 -33.96
N PHE A 356 12.75 2.08 -33.22
CA PHE A 356 12.30 1.11 -32.23
C PHE A 356 11.49 -0.01 -32.91
N LYS A 357 11.85 -1.27 -32.64
CA LYS A 357 11.34 -2.47 -33.36
C LYS A 357 9.82 -2.66 -33.32
N SER A 358 9.12 -2.00 -32.41
CA SER A 358 7.66 -2.05 -32.29
C SER A 358 6.98 -0.68 -32.47
N CYS A 359 7.69 0.30 -33.05
CA CYS A 359 7.12 1.60 -33.39
C CYS A 359 6.19 1.44 -34.60
N PHE A 360 4.97 1.96 -34.49
CA PHE A 360 4.09 2.11 -35.65
C PHE A 360 4.29 3.51 -36.25
N PRO A 361 4.14 3.68 -37.58
CA PRO A 361 4.13 5.02 -38.16
C PRO A 361 2.97 5.82 -37.54
N HIS A 362 3.25 7.04 -37.05
CA HIS A 362 2.31 7.94 -36.35
C HIS A 362 1.91 7.50 -34.93
N GLU A 363 2.83 6.84 -34.20
CA GLU A 363 2.60 6.48 -32.81
C GLU A 363 2.35 7.72 -31.92
N LEU A 364 1.30 7.65 -31.10
CA LEU A 364 0.88 8.71 -30.19
C LEU A 364 1.84 8.85 -29.01
N ARG A 365 1.96 10.07 -28.49
CA ARG A 365 2.74 10.39 -27.30
C ARG A 365 1.88 10.17 -26.06
N THR A 366 1.90 8.96 -25.55
CA THR A 366 1.03 8.50 -24.45
C THR A 366 1.76 8.43 -23.12
N ILE A 367 1.01 8.44 -22.02
CA ILE A 367 1.49 7.95 -20.72
C ILE A 367 1.15 6.47 -20.64
N ASP A 368 2.17 5.62 -20.54
CA ASP A 368 1.99 4.18 -20.52
C ASP A 368 2.01 3.65 -19.09
N VAL A 369 1.05 2.77 -18.79
CA VAL A 369 0.94 2.10 -17.50
C VAL A 369 1.24 0.61 -17.66
N PHE A 370 2.28 0.14 -16.98
CA PHE A 370 2.73 -1.24 -16.99
C PHE A 370 2.46 -1.94 -15.66
N ASP A 371 2.19 -3.24 -15.70
CA ASP A 371 2.19 -4.09 -14.50
C ASP A 371 3.63 -4.44 -14.11
N GLY A 372 4.09 -4.06 -12.92
CA GLY A 372 5.49 -4.22 -12.52
C GLY A 372 5.94 -5.67 -12.35
N SER A 373 5.01 -6.57 -12.06
CA SER A 373 5.28 -8.01 -11.95
C SER A 373 5.42 -8.71 -13.30
N SER A 374 4.56 -8.40 -14.26
CA SER A 374 4.55 -9.08 -15.58
C SER A 374 5.28 -8.30 -16.68
N GLY A 375 5.47 -7.00 -16.51
CA GLY A 375 6.00 -6.09 -17.53
C GLY A 375 5.07 -5.88 -18.71
N LYS A 376 3.77 -6.18 -18.56
CA LYS A 376 2.78 -6.00 -19.62
C LYS A 376 2.20 -4.59 -19.58
N LEU A 377 1.97 -4.02 -20.76
CA LEU A 377 1.22 -2.78 -20.92
C LEU A 377 -0.25 -3.06 -20.55
N MET A 378 -0.77 -2.29 -19.58
CA MET A 378 -2.12 -2.42 -19.05
C MET A 378 -3.05 -1.34 -19.59
N HIS A 379 -2.54 -0.11 -19.70
CA HIS A 379 -3.31 1.04 -20.18
C HIS A 379 -2.41 2.11 -20.78
N GLN A 380 -2.98 3.00 -21.59
CA GLN A 380 -2.31 4.16 -22.17
C GLN A 380 -3.23 5.37 -22.04
N LEU A 381 -2.74 6.43 -21.38
CA LEU A 381 -3.44 7.71 -21.29
C LEU A 381 -2.99 8.61 -22.43
N TYR A 382 -3.95 9.23 -23.07
CA TYR A 382 -3.75 10.15 -24.18
C TYR A 382 -4.88 11.16 -24.20
N ASP A 383 -4.53 12.42 -24.43
CA ASP A 383 -5.48 13.50 -24.66
C ASP A 383 -5.10 14.23 -25.95
N SER A 384 -6.09 14.63 -26.74
CA SER A 384 -5.87 15.38 -27.98
C SER A 384 -5.35 16.80 -27.73
N GLU A 385 -5.67 17.39 -26.58
CA GLU A 385 -5.27 18.74 -26.20
C GLU A 385 -3.80 18.81 -25.73
N SER A 386 -3.20 17.67 -25.37
CA SER A 386 -1.80 17.55 -24.95
C SER A 386 -0.99 16.71 -25.94
N SER A 387 -0.49 17.37 -26.99
CA SER A 387 0.33 16.71 -28.03
C SER A 387 1.83 16.65 -27.72
N GLY A 388 2.29 17.19 -26.58
CA GLY A 388 3.70 17.22 -26.20
C GLY A 388 4.23 15.89 -25.69
N ILE A 389 5.55 15.82 -25.44
CA ILE A 389 6.18 14.65 -24.84
C ILE A 389 6.14 14.81 -23.32
N ILE A 390 5.51 13.87 -22.64
CA ILE A 390 5.32 13.90 -21.19
C ILE A 390 6.54 13.24 -20.55
N SER A 391 7.29 13.98 -19.74
CA SER A 391 8.61 13.55 -19.25
C SER A 391 8.55 12.92 -17.87
N LEU A 392 7.82 13.54 -16.94
CA LEU A 392 7.70 13.09 -15.55
C LEU A 392 6.23 12.83 -15.26
N ASN A 393 5.96 11.70 -14.61
CA ASN A 393 4.62 11.24 -14.27
C ASN A 393 4.69 10.70 -12.84
N GLU A 394 3.89 11.22 -11.93
CA GLU A 394 3.88 10.76 -10.53
C GLU A 394 2.45 10.81 -9.98
N PHE A 395 2.02 9.69 -9.39
CA PHE A 395 0.76 9.64 -8.67
C PHE A 395 0.88 10.32 -7.32
N ASN A 396 -0.19 10.98 -6.87
CA ASN A 396 -0.26 11.48 -5.51
C ASN A 396 -0.18 10.33 -4.48
N PRO A 397 0.18 10.60 -3.22
CA PRO A 397 0.32 9.55 -2.20
C PRO A 397 -0.93 8.67 -2.02
N MET A 398 -2.13 9.20 -2.31
CA MET A 398 -3.39 8.44 -2.29
C MET A 398 -3.56 7.46 -3.46
N GLY A 399 -2.90 7.73 -4.59
CA GLY A 399 -2.92 6.91 -5.80
C GLY A 399 -4.16 7.12 -6.68
N ASP A 400 -4.88 8.22 -6.53
CA ASP A 400 -6.07 8.52 -7.33
C ASP A 400 -5.82 9.61 -8.38
N THR A 401 -4.83 10.48 -8.18
CA THR A 401 -4.56 11.61 -9.06
C THR A 401 -3.16 11.50 -9.65
N LEU A 402 -3.02 11.72 -10.95
CA LEU A 402 -1.74 11.66 -11.65
C LEU A 402 -1.31 13.07 -12.08
N ALA A 403 -0.15 13.53 -11.61
CA ALA A 403 0.50 14.74 -12.13
C ALA A 403 1.50 14.37 -13.21
N SER A 404 1.45 15.11 -14.30
CA SER A 404 2.27 14.91 -15.49
C SER A 404 2.94 16.22 -15.88
N LEU A 405 4.22 16.16 -16.23
CA LEU A 405 4.98 17.31 -16.71
C LEU A 405 5.26 17.19 -18.20
N MET A 406 4.78 18.19 -18.95
CA MET A 406 4.94 18.31 -20.40
C MET A 406 5.63 19.65 -20.70
N ASP A 407 6.95 19.59 -20.93
CA ASP A 407 7.80 20.77 -21.12
C ASP A 407 7.64 21.80 -19.99
N SER A 408 7.01 22.95 -20.20
CA SER A 408 6.70 23.95 -19.16
C SER A 408 5.32 23.77 -18.50
N ALA A 409 4.48 22.89 -19.04
CA ALA A 409 3.12 22.65 -18.55
C ALA A 409 3.08 21.51 -17.51
N VAL A 410 2.18 21.69 -16.55
CA VAL A 410 1.78 20.74 -15.52
C VAL A 410 0.34 20.35 -15.81
N GLU A 411 0.11 19.05 -16.00
CA GLU A 411 -1.19 18.47 -16.33
C GLU A 411 -1.61 17.51 -15.22
N LEU A 412 -2.87 17.60 -14.82
CA LEU A 412 -3.45 16.78 -13.77
C LEU A 412 -4.54 15.90 -14.34
N TRP A 413 -4.45 14.62 -14.04
CA TRP A 413 -5.36 13.61 -14.54
C TRP A 413 -6.18 13.05 -13.39
N GLU A 414 -7.48 13.22 -13.50
CA GLU A 414 -8.48 12.75 -12.53
C GLU A 414 -9.57 11.95 -13.27
N PRO A 415 -10.27 11.03 -12.58
CA PRO A 415 -11.39 10.32 -13.16
C PRO A 415 -12.56 11.28 -13.47
N ASP A 416 -13.08 11.23 -14.68
CA ASP A 416 -14.23 12.04 -15.09
C ASP A 416 -15.49 11.66 -14.31
N ALA A 417 -16.06 12.63 -13.57
CA ALA A 417 -17.23 12.44 -12.72
C ALA A 417 -18.53 12.24 -13.53
N GLN A 418 -18.59 12.70 -14.79
CA GLN A 418 -19.80 12.61 -15.61
C GLN A 418 -20.11 11.18 -16.07
N ASP A 419 -19.08 10.35 -16.22
CA ASP A 419 -19.21 8.98 -16.72
C ASP A 419 -19.53 7.95 -15.61
N ALA A 420 -19.40 8.34 -14.33
CA ALA A 420 -19.81 7.53 -13.19
C ALA A 420 -21.35 7.47 -13.05
N ASN A 421 -22.04 8.59 -13.30
CA ASN A 421 -23.51 8.64 -13.29
C ASN A 421 -24.14 8.00 -14.54
N SER A 422 -23.50 8.09 -15.70
CA SER A 422 -24.02 7.50 -16.95
C SER A 422 -24.00 5.96 -16.93
N ARG A 423 -23.03 5.35 -16.22
CA ARG A 423 -22.89 3.90 -16.06
C ARG A 423 -23.83 3.30 -15.02
N ALA A 424 -24.27 4.06 -14.01
CA ALA A 424 -25.28 3.63 -13.05
C ALA A 424 -26.68 3.47 -13.71
N LEU A 425 -26.98 4.29 -14.73
CA LEU A 425 -28.28 4.28 -15.43
C LEU A 425 -28.35 3.32 -16.63
N ARG A 426 -27.22 2.83 -17.18
CA ARG A 426 -27.20 1.85 -18.29
C ARG A 426 -27.20 0.38 -17.86
N GLY A 427 -27.27 0.09 -16.55
CA GLY A 427 -27.41 -1.28 -16.03
C GLY A 427 -28.80 -1.91 -16.22
N SER A 428 -29.78 -1.11 -16.68
CA SER A 428 -31.19 -1.51 -16.77
C SER A 428 -31.76 -1.13 -18.13
N ASN A 429 -31.42 -1.88 -19.18
CA ASN A 429 -32.22 -2.16 -20.38
C ASN A 429 -31.32 -2.53 -21.56
N CYS A 430 -31.26 -3.81 -21.89
CA CYS A 430 -31.03 -4.28 -23.26
C CYS A 430 -31.61 -5.70 -23.38
N ILE A 431 -32.91 -5.74 -23.69
CA ILE A 431 -33.60 -6.90 -24.24
C ILE A 431 -33.47 -6.82 -25.76
N LEU A 432 -33.04 -7.94 -26.35
CA LEU A 432 -33.17 -8.44 -27.73
C LEU A 432 -33.60 -7.45 -28.83
N ARG A 433 -32.79 -7.37 -29.90
CA ARG A 433 -33.31 -7.36 -31.27
C ARG A 433 -32.29 -7.83 -32.31
N GLU A 434 -32.81 -8.62 -33.24
CA GLU A 434 -32.19 -9.39 -34.32
C GLU A 434 -31.64 -8.56 -35.50
N GLU A 435 -30.69 -9.20 -36.18
CA GLU A 435 -30.38 -9.28 -37.62
C GLU A 435 -30.53 -8.07 -38.57
N ALA A 436 -29.46 -7.81 -39.34
CA ALA A 436 -29.54 -7.67 -40.80
C ALA A 436 -28.15 -7.74 -41.49
N SER A 437 -27.99 -8.77 -42.32
CA SER A 437 -27.35 -8.84 -43.66
C SER A 437 -25.95 -8.27 -43.98
N MET A 438 -25.13 -9.17 -44.54
CA MET A 438 -23.95 -8.99 -45.41
C MET A 438 -24.24 -8.22 -46.72
N PRO A 439 -23.20 -7.86 -47.50
CA PRO A 439 -22.96 -8.66 -48.71
C PRO A 439 -21.48 -9.04 -48.98
N GLN A 440 -21.34 -10.12 -49.75
CA GLN A 440 -20.10 -10.78 -50.21
C GLN A 440 -19.59 -10.22 -51.55
N SER A 441 -18.30 -10.49 -51.85
CA SER A 441 -17.77 -10.86 -53.19
C SER A 441 -16.40 -11.56 -52.99
N ALA A 442 -16.23 -12.84 -53.34
CA ALA A 442 -15.87 -13.44 -54.64
C ALA A 442 -14.48 -13.02 -55.15
N GLY A 443 -13.51 -13.86 -55.52
CA GLY A 443 -13.37 -15.32 -55.62
C GLY A 443 -12.05 -15.68 -56.35
N GLY A 444 -11.64 -16.96 -56.32
CA GLY A 444 -10.87 -17.60 -57.41
C GLY A 444 -9.33 -17.75 -57.29
N PRO A 445 -8.72 -18.75 -57.98
CA PRO A 445 -7.95 -19.82 -57.32
C PRO A 445 -6.62 -20.22 -58.03
N SER A 446 -6.07 -21.39 -57.63
CA SER A 446 -5.08 -22.28 -58.30
C SER A 446 -3.62 -22.14 -57.84
N GLY A 447 -2.80 -23.17 -57.65
CA GLY A 447 -2.91 -24.62 -57.81
C GLY A 447 -1.51 -25.29 -57.71
N ALA A 448 -1.48 -26.60 -57.40
CA ALA A 448 -0.40 -27.61 -57.57
C ALA A 448 0.95 -27.39 -56.83
N GLY A 449 1.68 -28.41 -56.32
CA GLY A 449 1.55 -29.87 -56.32
C GLY A 449 2.89 -30.50 -55.87
N LEU A 450 2.84 -31.75 -55.36
CA LEU A 450 3.88 -32.81 -55.34
C LEU A 450 5.25 -32.54 -54.63
N GLU A 451 6.00 -33.47 -54.06
CA GLU A 451 5.84 -34.86 -53.58
C GLU A 451 7.17 -35.24 -52.84
N VAL A 452 7.05 -36.18 -51.89
CA VAL A 452 7.96 -37.33 -51.66
C VAL A 452 9.32 -37.20 -50.92
N ALA A 453 9.50 -38.23 -50.05
CA ALA A 453 10.72 -38.94 -49.61
C ALA A 453 11.39 -38.58 -48.26
N ASP A 454 11.07 -39.44 -47.27
CA ASP A 454 11.98 -40.10 -46.29
C ASP A 454 13.07 -40.93 -47.04
N PRO A 455 14.09 -41.61 -46.43
CA PRO A 455 14.15 -42.12 -45.05
C PRO A 455 15.53 -42.12 -44.32
N THR A 456 15.45 -42.25 -42.99
CA THR A 456 16.09 -43.26 -42.08
C THR A 456 17.56 -43.69 -42.22
N ALA A 457 18.30 -43.72 -41.09
CA ALA A 457 19.19 -44.82 -40.61
C ALA A 457 19.89 -44.41 -39.28
N LEU A 458 19.65 -45.05 -38.12
CA LEU A 458 20.22 -46.30 -37.55
C LEU A 458 21.40 -46.06 -36.55
N LEU A 459 21.10 -46.23 -35.25
CA LEU A 459 21.69 -47.13 -34.21
C LEU A 459 23.24 -47.30 -34.06
N PRO A 460 23.78 -47.99 -33.03
CA PRO A 460 23.41 -48.19 -31.60
C PRO A 460 24.65 -48.23 -30.62
N GLY A 461 24.42 -48.55 -29.33
CA GLY A 461 25.42 -49.11 -28.38
C GLY A 461 25.18 -48.66 -26.92
N VAL A 462 24.60 -49.44 -25.98
CA VAL A 462 25.15 -50.61 -25.22
C VAL A 462 26.32 -50.17 -24.32
N GLU A 463 26.43 -50.38 -23.00
CA GLU A 463 25.69 -51.04 -21.91
C GLU A 463 26.34 -50.64 -20.55
N VAL A 464 25.80 -51.20 -19.45
CA VAL A 464 26.46 -51.61 -18.19
C VAL A 464 26.08 -50.83 -16.91
N LEU A 465 25.54 -51.62 -15.98
CA LEU A 465 25.16 -51.35 -14.58
C LEU A 465 25.85 -52.42 -13.72
N PRO A 466 26.12 -52.16 -12.43
CA PRO A 466 25.83 -53.19 -11.44
C PRO A 466 25.20 -52.67 -10.12
N GLU A 467 24.12 -53.36 -9.74
CA GLU A 467 23.84 -54.00 -8.44
C GLU A 467 24.28 -53.30 -7.13
N SER A 468 23.37 -52.85 -6.25
CA SER A 468 22.40 -53.55 -5.37
C SER A 468 22.95 -53.81 -3.96
N THR A 469 22.30 -53.24 -2.95
CA THR A 469 22.38 -53.71 -1.57
C THR A 469 21.08 -53.33 -0.86
N GLU A 470 20.29 -54.35 -0.52
CA GLU A 470 19.05 -54.25 0.25
C GLU A 470 19.35 -54.00 1.73
N LEU A 471 18.56 -53.12 2.37
CA LEU A 471 18.38 -53.10 3.82
C LEU A 471 16.88 -53.09 4.16
N ARG A 472 16.46 -54.12 4.90
CA ARG A 472 15.10 -54.35 5.42
C ARG A 472 14.72 -53.37 6.56
N PRO A 473 13.41 -53.18 6.85
CA PRO A 473 12.91 -52.01 7.55
C PRO A 473 12.97 -52.13 9.09
N GLN A 474 13.56 -51.14 9.77
CA GLN A 474 13.48 -51.00 11.22
C GLN A 474 12.16 -50.35 11.66
N LYS A 475 11.39 -51.04 12.49
CA LYS A 475 10.23 -50.50 13.23
C LYS A 475 10.70 -49.43 14.23
N ARG A 476 10.10 -48.23 14.23
CA ARG A 476 10.29 -47.21 15.27
C ARG A 476 8.99 -46.92 16.04
N LYS A 477 9.15 -46.80 17.36
CA LYS A 477 8.13 -46.60 18.39
C LYS A 477 7.51 -45.19 18.34
N LYS A 478 6.27 -45.07 18.81
CA LYS A 478 5.52 -43.81 18.94
C LYS A 478 6.23 -42.83 19.88
N GLY A 479 6.54 -41.64 19.38
CA GLY A 479 7.02 -40.44 20.08
C GLY A 479 6.64 -39.19 19.27
N PRO A 480 6.82 -37.96 19.78
CA PRO A 480 6.45 -36.74 19.07
C PRO A 480 7.21 -36.65 17.74
N ALA A 481 6.53 -36.22 16.67
CA ALA A 481 7.03 -36.29 15.29
C ALA A 481 8.44 -35.67 15.12
N PRO A 482 9.39 -36.34 14.45
CA PRO A 482 10.75 -35.84 14.29
C PRO A 482 10.78 -34.61 13.37
N LYS A 483 11.58 -33.60 13.74
CA LYS A 483 11.82 -32.40 12.91
C LYS A 483 12.52 -32.80 11.60
N MET A 484 11.91 -32.47 10.48
CA MET A 484 12.43 -32.77 9.14
C MET A 484 13.52 -31.76 8.74
N LEU A 485 14.71 -32.25 8.33
CA LEU A 485 15.89 -31.42 7.97
C LEU A 485 15.81 -30.74 6.58
N GLY A 486 14.63 -30.70 5.94
CA GLY A 486 14.38 -29.85 4.76
C GLY A 486 15.08 -30.24 3.44
N ASN A 487 15.88 -31.31 3.40
CA ASN A 487 16.61 -31.78 2.19
C ASN A 487 16.25 -33.21 1.74
N GLU A 488 15.25 -33.86 2.34
CA GLU A 488 14.89 -35.23 1.99
C GLU A 488 14.12 -35.32 0.66
N LEU A 489 14.30 -36.41 -0.08
CA LEU A 489 13.73 -36.62 -1.41
C LEU A 489 12.51 -37.54 -1.37
N CYS A 490 11.58 -37.32 -2.30
CA CYS A 490 10.36 -38.09 -2.48
C CYS A 490 10.68 -39.51 -2.96
N SER A 491 10.27 -40.52 -2.19
CA SER A 491 10.53 -41.94 -2.49
C SER A 491 9.91 -42.43 -3.81
N VAL A 492 9.00 -41.66 -4.41
CA VAL A 492 8.35 -42.02 -5.69
C VAL A 492 9.10 -41.45 -6.89
N CYS A 493 9.47 -40.16 -6.87
CA CYS A 493 9.95 -39.46 -8.07
C CYS A 493 11.26 -38.69 -7.89
N GLY A 494 11.87 -38.74 -6.71
CA GLY A 494 13.15 -38.06 -6.42
C GLY A 494 13.06 -36.53 -6.30
N ASP A 495 11.87 -35.94 -6.42
CA ASP A 495 11.62 -34.51 -6.18
C ASP A 495 11.71 -34.18 -4.68
N LYS A 496 11.84 -32.90 -4.32
CA LYS A 496 11.94 -32.48 -2.90
C LYS A 496 10.68 -32.92 -2.12
N ALA A 497 10.86 -33.67 -1.04
CA ALA A 497 9.74 -34.14 -0.21
C ALA A 497 9.16 -32.98 0.60
N SER A 498 7.84 -32.89 0.66
CA SER A 498 7.13 -31.91 1.51
C SER A 498 6.76 -32.48 2.88
N GLY A 499 6.90 -33.80 3.06
CA GLY A 499 6.64 -34.49 4.31
C GLY A 499 6.09 -35.90 4.07
N PHE A 500 5.61 -36.53 5.14
CA PHE A 500 4.95 -37.83 5.06
C PHE A 500 3.50 -37.65 4.61
N HIS A 501 3.16 -38.22 3.45
CA HIS A 501 1.80 -38.26 2.93
C HIS A 501 1.39 -39.71 2.65
N TYR A 502 0.23 -40.11 3.17
CA TYR A 502 -0.27 -41.49 3.07
C TYR A 502 0.75 -42.53 3.55
N ASN A 503 1.46 -42.19 4.63
CA ASN A 503 2.51 -42.99 5.27
C ASN A 503 3.84 -43.11 4.49
N VAL A 504 4.05 -42.27 3.47
CA VAL A 504 5.29 -42.26 2.67
C VAL A 504 5.86 -40.84 2.56
N LEU A 505 7.16 -40.72 2.74
CA LEU A 505 7.88 -39.48 2.49
C LEU A 505 7.77 -39.09 1.00
N SER A 506 7.03 -38.04 0.70
CA SER A 506 6.70 -37.71 -0.69
C SER A 506 6.53 -36.21 -0.93
N CYS A 507 6.56 -35.83 -2.21
CA CYS A 507 6.31 -34.46 -2.64
C CYS A 507 4.80 -34.23 -2.87
N GLU A 508 4.38 -32.95 -2.86
CA GLU A 508 2.99 -32.56 -3.14
C GLU A 508 2.48 -33.10 -4.49
N GLY A 509 3.38 -33.24 -5.47
CA GLY A 509 3.06 -33.79 -6.78
C GLY A 509 2.60 -35.25 -6.74
N CYS A 510 3.27 -36.11 -5.96
CA CYS A 510 2.91 -37.53 -5.85
C CYS A 510 1.76 -37.77 -4.88
N LYS A 511 1.68 -37.01 -3.79
CA LYS A 511 0.51 -36.96 -2.89
C LYS A 511 -0.78 -36.67 -3.64
N GLY A 512 -0.82 -35.55 -4.38
CA GLY A 512 -2.03 -35.14 -5.10
C GLY A 512 -2.42 -36.11 -6.22
N PHE A 513 -1.44 -36.72 -6.88
CA PHE A 513 -1.66 -37.75 -7.89
C PHE A 513 -2.31 -39.00 -7.27
N PHE A 514 -1.70 -39.56 -6.22
CA PHE A 514 -2.20 -40.75 -5.54
C PHE A 514 -3.63 -40.57 -5.04
N ARG A 515 -3.93 -39.44 -4.36
CA ARG A 515 -5.28 -39.13 -3.88
C ARG A 515 -6.33 -39.18 -5.00
N ARG A 516 -6.07 -38.55 -6.14
CA ARG A 516 -7.04 -38.48 -7.25
C ARG A 516 -7.21 -39.85 -7.92
N SER A 517 -6.14 -40.61 -8.06
CA SER A 517 -6.19 -41.92 -8.69
C SER A 517 -6.95 -42.93 -7.83
N VAL A 518 -6.79 -42.88 -6.50
CA VAL A 518 -7.53 -43.74 -5.56
C VAL A 518 -9.01 -43.37 -5.48
N ILE A 519 -9.35 -42.08 -5.28
CA ILE A 519 -10.75 -41.63 -5.19
C ILE A 519 -11.54 -41.96 -6.46
N LYS A 520 -10.94 -41.77 -7.64
CA LYS A 520 -11.60 -42.03 -8.93
C LYS A 520 -11.50 -43.49 -9.39
N GLY A 521 -10.83 -44.37 -8.63
CA GLY A 521 -10.56 -45.74 -9.05
C GLY A 521 -9.87 -45.83 -10.41
N ALA A 522 -8.98 -44.88 -10.72
CA ALA A 522 -8.46 -44.70 -12.07
C ALA A 522 -7.55 -45.88 -12.48
N ARG A 523 -7.88 -46.51 -13.61
CA ARG A 523 -7.06 -47.55 -14.25
C ARG A 523 -6.28 -46.92 -15.40
N TYR A 524 -4.97 -47.03 -15.36
CA TYR A 524 -4.09 -46.50 -16.40
C TYR A 524 -3.41 -47.65 -17.15
N ILE A 525 -2.95 -47.39 -18.38
CA ILE A 525 -2.24 -48.38 -19.20
C ILE A 525 -0.84 -47.84 -19.51
N CYS A 526 0.17 -48.67 -19.29
CA CYS A 526 1.53 -48.35 -19.67
C CYS A 526 1.76 -48.71 -21.14
N HIS A 527 2.25 -47.75 -21.92
CA HIS A 527 2.53 -47.93 -23.35
C HIS A 527 3.99 -48.32 -23.63
N SER A 528 4.80 -48.52 -22.58
CA SER A 528 6.25 -48.73 -22.65
C SER A 528 6.70 -49.98 -21.87
N GLY A 529 5.86 -51.02 -21.85
CA GLY A 529 6.22 -52.32 -21.25
C GLY A 529 6.15 -52.40 -19.72
N GLY A 530 5.51 -51.43 -19.06
CA GLY A 530 5.21 -51.50 -17.63
C GLY A 530 6.35 -51.18 -16.67
N HIS A 531 7.56 -50.86 -17.13
CA HIS A 531 8.73 -50.68 -16.25
C HIS A 531 9.37 -49.29 -16.38
N CYS A 532 8.56 -48.23 -16.53
CA CYS A 532 9.10 -46.87 -16.70
C CYS A 532 9.83 -46.39 -15.43
N PRO A 533 11.09 -45.95 -15.51
CA PRO A 533 11.78 -45.32 -14.39
C PRO A 533 11.11 -44.01 -14.02
N MET A 534 10.98 -43.77 -12.72
CA MET A 534 10.17 -42.69 -12.18
C MET A 534 11.07 -41.59 -11.59
N ASP A 535 11.20 -40.51 -12.33
CA ASP A 535 11.91 -39.27 -11.97
C ASP A 535 10.96 -38.04 -12.08
N THR A 536 11.51 -36.84 -11.96
CA THR A 536 10.73 -35.58 -12.00
C THR A 536 10.06 -35.31 -13.36
N TYR A 537 10.55 -35.93 -14.43
CA TYR A 537 10.08 -35.80 -15.82
C TYR A 537 9.15 -36.95 -16.22
N MET A 538 9.58 -38.20 -16.09
CA MET A 538 8.84 -39.41 -16.45
C MET A 538 7.57 -39.59 -15.62
N ARG A 539 7.48 -39.00 -14.42
CA ARG A 539 6.23 -38.96 -13.63
C ARG A 539 5.06 -38.28 -14.33
N ARG A 540 5.31 -37.51 -15.41
CA ARG A 540 4.25 -36.89 -16.21
C ARG A 540 3.88 -37.72 -17.44
N LYS A 541 4.74 -38.65 -17.87
CA LYS A 541 4.55 -39.45 -19.09
C LYS A 541 3.81 -40.75 -18.85
N CYS A 542 4.11 -41.48 -17.77
CA CYS A 542 3.47 -42.76 -17.48
C CYS A 542 2.72 -42.72 -16.14
N GLN A 543 1.39 -42.58 -16.20
CA GLN A 543 0.54 -42.55 -15.01
C GLN A 543 0.43 -43.93 -14.35
N GLU A 544 0.44 -45.00 -15.16
CA GLU A 544 0.34 -46.38 -14.67
C GLU A 544 1.57 -46.77 -13.83
N CYS A 545 2.78 -46.62 -14.37
CA CYS A 545 4.01 -46.91 -13.61
C CYS A 545 4.16 -45.98 -12.41
N ARG A 546 3.67 -44.74 -12.50
CA ARG A 546 3.66 -43.81 -11.37
C ARG A 546 2.76 -44.28 -10.24
N LEU A 547 1.53 -44.67 -10.55
CA LEU A 547 0.57 -45.13 -9.54
C LEU A 547 1.05 -46.42 -8.88
N ARG A 548 1.60 -47.33 -9.69
CA ARG A 548 2.24 -48.53 -9.19
C ARG A 548 3.41 -48.23 -8.27
N LYS A 549 4.29 -47.28 -8.62
CA LYS A 549 5.39 -46.88 -7.76
C LYS A 549 4.92 -46.16 -6.48
N CYS A 550 3.82 -45.41 -6.51
CA CYS A 550 3.21 -44.88 -5.28
C CYS A 550 2.78 -46.00 -4.33
N ARG A 551 2.10 -47.05 -4.84
CA ARG A 551 1.69 -48.21 -4.05
C ARG A 551 2.90 -49.00 -3.53
N GLN A 552 3.89 -49.25 -4.39
CA GLN A 552 5.14 -49.93 -4.01
C GLN A 552 5.95 -49.16 -2.96
N ALA A 553 5.95 -47.82 -3.03
CA ALA A 553 6.58 -46.97 -2.03
C ALA A 553 5.85 -47.00 -0.67
N GLY A 554 4.67 -47.62 -0.59
CA GLY A 554 3.90 -47.81 0.63
C GLY A 554 2.76 -46.82 0.84
N MET A 555 2.33 -46.09 -0.21
CA MET A 555 1.18 -45.18 -0.08
C MET A 555 -0.09 -46.00 0.11
N ARG A 556 -0.77 -45.73 1.23
CA ARG A 556 -1.94 -46.49 1.68
C ARG A 556 -3.23 -45.86 1.21
N GLU A 557 -4.05 -46.63 0.51
CA GLU A 557 -5.36 -46.19 -0.01
C GLU A 557 -6.35 -45.98 1.15
N GLU A 558 -6.21 -46.74 2.24
CA GLU A 558 -7.02 -46.60 3.45
C GLU A 558 -6.81 -45.25 4.17
N CYS A 559 -5.69 -44.56 3.91
CA CYS A 559 -5.43 -43.22 4.43
C CYS A 559 -6.08 -42.11 3.58
N VAL A 560 -6.69 -42.46 2.45
CA VAL A 560 -7.43 -41.55 1.58
C VAL A 560 -8.90 -41.59 1.97
N LEU A 561 -9.38 -40.52 2.60
CA LEU A 561 -10.79 -40.40 3.00
C LEU A 561 -11.71 -40.50 1.77
N SER A 562 -12.74 -41.35 1.85
CA SER A 562 -13.77 -41.44 0.81
C SER A 562 -14.65 -40.19 0.79
N GLU A 563 -15.34 -39.92 -0.32
CA GLU A 563 -16.26 -38.78 -0.41
C GLU A 563 -17.34 -38.83 0.67
N GLU A 564 -17.82 -40.03 1.03
CA GLU A 564 -18.81 -40.23 2.09
C GLU A 564 -18.22 -39.96 3.49
N GLN A 565 -16.96 -40.34 3.75
CA GLN A 565 -16.30 -40.03 5.02
C GLN A 565 -16.00 -38.52 5.19
N ILE A 566 -15.75 -37.81 4.08
CA ILE A 566 -15.58 -36.35 4.08
C ILE A 566 -16.93 -35.67 4.33
N ARG A 567 -18.02 -36.20 3.75
CA ARG A 567 -19.39 -35.74 4.00
C ARG A 567 -19.81 -35.97 5.45
N LEU A 568 -19.55 -37.16 5.99
CA LEU A 568 -19.79 -37.52 7.39
C LEU A 568 -18.93 -36.72 8.37
N LYS A 569 -17.68 -36.37 8.04
CA LYS A 569 -16.87 -35.45 8.86
C LYS A 569 -17.37 -34.01 8.81
N LYS A 570 -17.95 -33.56 7.69
CA LYS A 570 -18.60 -32.24 7.60
C LYS A 570 -19.92 -32.22 8.38
N LEU A 571 -20.72 -33.29 8.28
CA LEU A 571 -21.95 -33.48 9.05
C LEU A 571 -21.65 -33.58 10.54
N LYS A 572 -20.67 -34.39 10.97
CA LYS A 572 -20.22 -34.46 12.38
C LYS A 572 -19.69 -33.13 12.90
N ARG A 573 -18.97 -32.35 12.09
CA ARG A 573 -18.51 -31.01 12.51
C ARG A 573 -19.66 -30.00 12.60
N GLN A 574 -20.66 -30.13 11.73
CA GLN A 574 -21.92 -29.36 11.83
C GLN A 574 -22.80 -29.82 13.01
N GLU A 575 -22.81 -31.12 13.34
CA GLU A 575 -23.48 -31.71 14.50
C GLU A 575 -22.75 -31.37 15.81
N GLU A 576 -21.42 -31.30 15.83
CA GLU A 576 -20.62 -30.83 16.98
C GLU A 576 -20.78 -29.31 17.18
N GLU A 577 -20.81 -28.53 16.09
CA GLU A 577 -21.17 -27.09 16.08
C GLU A 577 -22.65 -26.87 16.48
N GLN A 578 -23.56 -27.84 16.22
CA GLN A 578 -24.97 -27.83 16.70
C GLN A 578 -25.15 -28.37 18.13
N ALA A 579 -24.34 -29.32 18.58
CA ALA A 579 -24.42 -29.91 19.92
C ALA A 579 -23.87 -28.95 20.99
N GLN A 580 -22.92 -28.08 20.64
CA GLN A 580 -22.52 -26.94 21.48
C GLN A 580 -23.61 -25.84 21.58
N ALA A 581 -24.60 -25.85 20.69
CA ALA A 581 -25.75 -24.95 20.73
C ALA A 581 -26.98 -25.53 21.46
N THR A 582 -26.91 -26.76 21.99
CA THR A 582 -28.11 -27.47 22.50
C THR A 582 -27.91 -28.17 23.85
N SER A 583 -27.69 -27.40 24.93
CA SER A 583 -27.99 -27.79 26.33
C SER A 583 -28.50 -26.52 27.04
N VAL A 584 -29.79 -26.29 27.33
CA VAL A 584 -30.79 -27.08 28.10
C VAL A 584 -32.25 -26.71 27.64
N PRO A 585 -33.28 -27.59 27.79
CA PRO A 585 -34.65 -27.47 27.22
C PRO A 585 -35.75 -27.21 28.30
N PRO A 586 -37.11 -27.28 28.07
CA PRO A 586 -37.95 -27.27 26.84
C PRO A 586 -39.24 -26.37 26.86
N ARG A 587 -39.83 -26.14 25.65
CA ARG A 587 -41.27 -25.90 25.27
C ARG A 587 -41.91 -24.53 25.60
N ALA A 588 -42.74 -23.89 24.78
CA ALA A 588 -43.53 -24.25 23.59
C ALA A 588 -43.85 -23.00 22.71
N SER A 589 -44.33 -23.24 21.48
CA SER A 589 -45.01 -22.33 20.52
C SER A 589 -44.24 -21.11 19.99
N SER A 590 -44.08 -21.04 18.66
CA SER A 590 -43.70 -19.83 17.91
C SER A 590 -44.65 -18.66 18.22
N PRO A 591 -44.12 -17.46 18.57
CA PRO A 591 -44.10 -16.33 17.60
C PRO A 591 -42.90 -15.36 17.83
N PRO A 592 -42.90 -14.15 17.23
CA PRO A 592 -42.47 -13.74 15.89
C PRO A 592 -40.97 -13.33 15.84
N GLN A 593 -40.48 -12.95 14.65
CA GLN A 593 -39.09 -12.54 14.37
C GLN A 593 -38.47 -11.66 15.47
N VAL A 594 -37.41 -12.16 16.14
CA VAL A 594 -36.66 -11.40 17.14
C VAL A 594 -35.71 -10.46 16.41
N LEU A 595 -36.07 -9.17 16.40
CA LEU A 595 -35.15 -8.06 16.10
C LEU A 595 -33.87 -8.21 16.95
N PRO A 596 -32.69 -7.79 16.46
CA PRO A 596 -31.49 -7.77 17.29
C PRO A 596 -31.77 -6.95 18.55
N GLN A 597 -31.69 -7.60 19.72
CA GLN A 597 -31.89 -6.98 21.03
C GLN A 597 -30.55 -6.97 21.77
N LEU A 598 -30.25 -5.86 22.42
CA LEU A 598 -29.13 -5.75 23.36
C LEU A 598 -29.36 -6.72 24.52
N SER A 599 -28.29 -7.33 25.03
CA SER A 599 -28.43 -8.15 26.24
C SER A 599 -28.88 -7.26 27.41
N PRO A 600 -29.65 -7.78 28.38
CA PRO A 600 -30.06 -7.00 29.57
C PRO A 600 -28.86 -6.43 30.33
N GLU A 601 -27.73 -7.12 30.30
CA GLU A 601 -26.45 -6.68 30.88
C GLU A 601 -25.87 -5.49 30.11
N GLN A 602 -25.90 -5.51 28.78
CA GLN A 602 -25.47 -4.40 27.93
C GLN A 602 -26.37 -3.17 28.10
N LEU A 603 -27.70 -3.36 28.13
CA LEU A 603 -28.65 -2.27 28.38
C LEU A 603 -28.41 -1.64 29.75
N GLY A 604 -28.35 -2.46 30.81
CA GLY A 604 -28.11 -1.97 32.16
C GLY A 604 -26.74 -1.27 32.32
N MET A 605 -25.73 -1.68 31.54
CA MET A 605 -24.46 -0.96 31.48
C MET A 605 -24.63 0.40 30.81
N ILE A 606 -25.22 0.46 29.62
CA ILE A 606 -25.40 1.71 28.86
C ILE A 606 -26.25 2.71 29.65
N GLU A 607 -27.35 2.26 30.27
CA GLU A 607 -28.19 3.11 31.12
C GLU A 607 -27.42 3.68 32.31
N LYS A 608 -26.58 2.87 32.97
CA LYS A 608 -25.70 3.34 34.04
C LYS A 608 -24.70 4.37 33.54
N LEU A 609 -24.11 4.18 32.36
CA LEU A 609 -23.17 5.14 31.77
C LEU A 609 -23.86 6.47 31.48
N VAL A 610 -25.02 6.45 30.82
CA VAL A 610 -25.79 7.66 30.52
C VAL A 610 -26.24 8.36 31.80
N ALA A 611 -26.72 7.61 32.80
CA ALA A 611 -27.10 8.16 34.10
C ALA A 611 -25.91 8.79 34.84
N ALA A 612 -24.75 8.13 34.85
CA ALA A 612 -23.52 8.65 35.43
C ALA A 612 -23.08 9.95 34.73
N GLN A 613 -23.11 9.98 33.40
CA GLN A 613 -22.76 11.17 32.62
C GLN A 613 -23.72 12.34 32.90
N GLN A 614 -25.03 12.08 32.98
CA GLN A 614 -26.04 13.08 33.33
C GLN A 614 -25.89 13.59 34.77
N GLN A 615 -25.53 12.70 35.71
CA GLN A 615 -25.30 13.06 37.11
C GLN A 615 -24.07 13.94 37.28
N CYS A 616 -22.95 13.62 36.60
CA CYS A 616 -21.74 14.45 36.61
C CYS A 616 -22.02 15.84 36.03
N ASN A 617 -22.70 15.91 34.88
CA ASN A 617 -23.12 17.18 34.28
C ASN A 617 -24.00 18.02 35.23
N ARG A 618 -24.86 17.38 36.05
CA ARG A 618 -25.73 18.09 37.00
C ARG A 618 -24.97 18.76 38.15
N ARG A 619 -23.95 18.09 38.69
CA ARG A 619 -23.06 18.67 39.72
C ARG A 619 -22.27 19.86 39.15
N SER A 620 -21.94 19.78 37.86
CA SER A 620 -21.37 20.83 37.02
C SER A 620 -21.96 22.21 37.27
N PHE A 621 -23.29 22.26 37.25
CA PHE A 621 -24.05 23.51 37.32
C PHE A 621 -23.97 24.20 38.69
N SER A 622 -23.77 23.47 39.79
CA SER A 622 -23.63 24.12 41.10
C SER A 622 -22.30 24.87 41.25
N ASP A 623 -21.28 24.53 40.47
CA ASP A 623 -19.97 25.16 40.51
C ASP A 623 -19.85 26.39 39.59
N GLN A 624 -20.92 26.78 38.88
CA GLN A 624 -20.96 28.00 38.04
C GLN A 624 -20.59 29.27 38.83
N LEU A 625 -20.92 29.31 40.12
CA LEU A 625 -20.61 30.42 41.04
C LEU A 625 -19.12 30.51 41.43
N ARG A 626 -18.32 29.48 41.12
CA ARG A 626 -16.90 29.39 41.49
C ARG A 626 -15.95 29.74 40.34
N VAL A 627 -16.48 29.94 39.13
CA VAL A 627 -15.70 30.28 37.94
C VAL A 627 -15.53 31.80 37.86
N THR A 628 -14.31 32.25 37.59
CA THR A 628 -13.92 33.64 37.36
C THR A 628 -14.82 34.25 36.30
N PRO A 629 -15.46 35.40 36.52
CA PRO A 629 -16.39 35.97 35.55
C PRO A 629 -15.66 36.37 34.26
N TRP A 630 -16.35 36.21 33.12
CA TRP A 630 -15.84 36.67 31.83
C TRP A 630 -15.67 38.21 31.84
N PRO A 631 -14.53 38.76 31.41
CA PRO A 631 -14.30 40.20 31.50
C PRO A 631 -15.21 40.98 30.53
N MET A 632 -15.95 41.96 31.07
CA MET A 632 -16.75 42.93 30.30
C MET A 632 -15.93 44.17 29.86
N ALA A 633 -14.59 44.07 29.88
CA ALA A 633 -13.69 45.21 29.68
C ALA A 633 -13.86 45.87 28.29
N PRO A 634 -13.76 47.22 28.19
CA PRO A 634 -13.97 47.95 26.93
C PRO A 634 -12.86 47.73 25.89
N ASP A 635 -11.64 47.38 26.31
CA ASP A 635 -10.55 47.01 25.40
C ASP A 635 -10.38 45.48 25.32
N PRO A 636 -10.76 44.85 24.20
CA PRO A 636 -10.64 43.41 24.03
C PRO A 636 -9.20 42.90 23.94
N GLN A 637 -8.19 43.76 23.70
CA GLN A 637 -6.78 43.39 23.57
C GLN A 637 -5.95 43.63 24.83
N SER A 638 -6.54 44.14 25.91
CA SER A 638 -5.79 44.41 27.14
C SER A 638 -5.20 43.13 27.75
N TRP A 639 -3.99 43.26 28.29
CA TRP A 639 -3.27 42.17 28.96
C TRP A 639 -4.07 41.57 30.13
N GLU A 640 -4.71 42.43 30.92
CA GLU A 640 -5.53 42.04 32.08
C GLU A 640 -6.77 41.25 31.66
N ALA A 641 -7.49 41.69 30.61
CA ALA A 641 -8.64 40.96 30.10
C ALA A 641 -8.23 39.60 29.50
N ARG A 642 -7.09 39.53 28.80
CA ARG A 642 -6.54 38.27 28.30
C ARG A 642 -6.21 37.29 29.43
N GLN A 643 -5.60 37.78 30.51
CA GLN A 643 -5.28 36.95 31.67
C GLN A 643 -6.54 36.46 32.40
N GLN A 644 -7.57 37.30 32.52
CA GLN A 644 -8.85 36.91 33.13
C GLN A 644 -9.61 35.87 32.28
N ARG A 645 -9.63 36.02 30.94
CA ARG A 645 -10.20 35.00 30.04
C ARG A 645 -9.46 33.67 30.13
N PHE A 646 -8.14 33.71 30.23
CA PHE A 646 -7.33 32.52 30.42
C PHE A 646 -7.64 31.83 31.75
N ALA A 647 -7.75 32.59 32.85
CA ALA A 647 -8.15 32.06 34.15
C ALA A 647 -9.55 31.43 34.10
N HIS A 648 -10.51 32.11 33.47
CA HIS A 648 -11.86 31.60 33.25
C HIS A 648 -11.87 30.22 32.55
N PHE A 649 -11.19 30.09 31.40
CA PHE A 649 -11.11 28.80 30.69
C PHE A 649 -10.37 27.72 31.49
N THR A 650 -9.37 28.12 32.27
CA THR A 650 -8.60 27.18 33.10
C THR A 650 -9.45 26.62 34.24
N GLU A 651 -10.32 27.43 34.85
CA GLU A 651 -11.26 26.98 35.88
C GLU A 651 -12.38 26.12 35.30
N LEU A 652 -12.88 26.43 34.09
CA LEU A 652 -13.78 25.54 33.35
C LEU A 652 -13.12 24.19 33.07
N ALA A 653 -11.83 24.18 32.71
CA ALA A 653 -11.08 22.94 32.52
C ALA A 653 -10.96 22.13 33.82
N ILE A 654 -10.71 22.76 34.98
CA ILE A 654 -10.68 22.09 36.28
C ILE A 654 -12.02 21.40 36.57
N VAL A 655 -13.14 22.10 36.34
CA VAL A 655 -14.48 21.53 36.53
C VAL A 655 -14.68 20.32 35.62
N SER A 656 -14.31 20.43 34.34
CA SER A 656 -14.39 19.32 33.38
C SER A 656 -13.52 18.12 33.79
N VAL A 657 -12.30 18.35 34.28
CA VAL A 657 -11.44 17.29 34.82
C VAL A 657 -12.11 16.56 35.99
N GLN A 658 -12.70 17.30 36.92
CA GLN A 658 -13.39 16.72 38.07
C GLN A 658 -14.60 15.88 37.63
N GLU A 659 -15.37 16.34 36.64
CA GLU A 659 -16.46 15.56 36.04
C GLU A 659 -15.98 14.25 35.43
N ILE A 660 -14.85 14.28 34.70
CA ILE A 660 -14.26 13.11 34.05
C ILE A 660 -13.81 12.09 35.09
N VAL A 661 -13.17 12.55 36.18
CA VAL A 661 -12.74 11.68 37.27
C VAL A 661 -13.95 11.05 37.98
N ASP A 662 -15.00 11.82 38.23
CA ASP A 662 -16.24 11.33 38.85
C ASP A 662 -17.01 10.37 37.93
N PHE A 663 -16.97 10.59 36.61
CA PHE A 663 -17.52 9.68 35.62
C PHE A 663 -16.73 8.37 35.56
N ALA A 664 -15.40 8.44 35.47
CA ALA A 664 -14.52 7.28 35.40
C ALA A 664 -14.69 6.35 36.61
N LYS A 665 -14.83 6.91 37.82
CA LYS A 665 -15.11 6.13 39.05
C LYS A 665 -16.42 5.36 39.01
N GLN A 666 -17.39 5.79 38.20
CA GLN A 666 -18.68 5.13 38.04
C GLN A 666 -18.68 4.07 36.92
N LEU A 667 -17.60 3.98 36.12
CA LEU A 667 -17.47 2.98 35.07
C LEU A 667 -17.34 1.57 35.66
N PRO A 668 -18.17 0.60 35.23
CA PRO A 668 -18.00 -0.80 35.62
C PRO A 668 -16.58 -1.33 35.36
N GLY A 669 -15.90 -1.80 36.42
CA GLY A 669 -14.56 -2.36 36.33
C GLY A 669 -13.41 -1.35 36.53
N PHE A 670 -13.65 -0.03 36.50
CA PHE A 670 -12.57 0.95 36.70
C PHE A 670 -11.95 0.87 38.10
N LEU A 671 -12.78 0.77 39.14
CA LEU A 671 -12.33 0.63 40.53
C LEU A 671 -11.64 -0.72 40.84
N GLN A 672 -11.69 -1.68 39.93
CA GLN A 672 -11.03 -2.99 40.07
C GLN A 672 -9.57 -2.97 39.58
N LEU A 673 -9.18 -1.92 38.85
CA LEU A 673 -7.80 -1.70 38.42
C LEU A 673 -6.91 -1.23 39.58
N SER A 674 -5.59 -1.39 39.44
CA SER A 674 -4.63 -0.84 40.41
C SER A 674 -4.73 0.69 40.49
N ARG A 675 -4.28 1.30 41.60
CA ARG A 675 -4.34 2.76 41.75
C ARG A 675 -3.44 3.45 40.72
N GLU A 676 -2.30 2.84 40.43
CA GLU A 676 -1.32 3.25 39.43
C GLU A 676 -1.95 3.25 38.03
N ASP A 677 -2.68 2.19 37.67
CA ASP A 677 -3.40 2.11 36.39
C ASP A 677 -4.53 3.14 36.31
N GLN A 678 -5.30 3.33 37.38
CA GLN A 678 -6.36 4.35 37.41
C GLN A 678 -5.79 5.75 37.17
N ILE A 679 -4.65 6.09 37.79
CA ILE A 679 -3.97 7.38 37.59
C ILE A 679 -3.43 7.49 36.17
N ALA A 680 -2.75 6.46 35.66
CA ALA A 680 -2.17 6.46 34.31
C ALA A 680 -3.25 6.63 33.22
N LEU A 681 -4.35 5.91 33.34
CA LEU A 681 -5.48 6.00 32.40
C LEU A 681 -6.14 7.38 32.47
N LEU A 682 -6.37 7.92 33.66
CA LEU A 682 -6.95 9.26 33.81
C LEU A 682 -6.03 10.33 33.23
N LYS A 683 -4.77 10.42 33.67
CA LYS A 683 -3.81 11.44 33.21
C LYS A 683 -3.75 11.54 31.68
N THR A 684 -3.74 10.39 31.01
CA THR A 684 -3.53 10.31 29.57
C THR A 684 -4.80 10.41 28.73
N SER A 685 -5.97 10.04 29.29
CA SER A 685 -7.26 10.12 28.59
C SER A 685 -8.02 11.42 28.87
N THR A 686 -7.72 12.15 29.94
CA THR A 686 -8.46 13.36 30.35
C THR A 686 -8.65 14.35 29.20
N ILE A 687 -7.60 14.70 28.46
CA ILE A 687 -7.74 15.66 27.35
C ILE A 687 -8.62 15.11 26.21
N GLU A 688 -8.51 13.82 25.89
CA GLU A 688 -9.31 13.19 24.84
C GLU A 688 -10.80 13.18 25.20
N VAL A 689 -11.10 12.88 26.47
CA VAL A 689 -12.47 12.94 26.99
C VAL A 689 -12.99 14.37 27.04
N MET A 690 -12.17 15.35 27.46
CA MET A 690 -12.53 16.77 27.41
C MET A 690 -12.91 17.21 25.98
N LEU A 691 -12.15 16.77 24.97
CA LEU A 691 -12.43 17.08 23.56
C LEU A 691 -13.71 16.41 23.05
N LEU A 692 -13.98 15.16 23.46
CA LEU A 692 -15.24 14.48 23.15
C LEU A 692 -16.44 15.23 23.77
N GLU A 693 -16.36 15.61 25.04
CA GLU A 693 -17.42 16.40 25.71
C GLU A 693 -17.59 17.79 25.07
N THR A 694 -16.47 18.44 24.73
CA THR A 694 -16.48 19.72 24.00
C THR A 694 -17.21 19.58 22.66
N SER A 695 -16.96 18.51 21.92
CA SER A 695 -17.62 18.25 20.63
C SER A 695 -19.12 17.98 20.77
N ARG A 696 -19.54 17.36 21.88
CA ARG A 696 -20.97 17.13 22.20
C ARG A 696 -21.72 18.44 22.47
N ARG A 697 -21.02 19.50 22.89
CA ARG A 697 -21.56 20.82 23.22
C ARG A 697 -21.44 21.84 22.09
N TYR A 698 -20.99 21.42 20.91
CA TYR A 698 -20.81 22.30 19.76
C TYR A 698 -22.13 22.66 19.10
N ASN A 699 -22.35 23.95 18.85
CA ASN A 699 -23.49 24.45 18.08
C ASN A 699 -23.04 24.85 16.65
N PRO A 700 -23.54 24.17 15.60
CA PRO A 700 -23.17 24.48 14.22
C PRO A 700 -23.74 25.82 13.71
N GLU A 701 -24.84 26.33 14.27
CA GLU A 701 -25.47 27.57 13.80
C GLU A 701 -24.68 28.81 14.21
N SER A 702 -24.17 28.82 15.44
CA SER A 702 -23.40 29.93 16.00
C SER A 702 -21.88 29.70 15.98
N GLU A 703 -21.44 28.56 15.42
CA GLU A 703 -20.04 28.09 15.43
C GLU A 703 -19.36 28.28 16.80
N SER A 704 -20.05 27.85 17.85
CA SER A 704 -19.64 28.09 19.24
C SER A 704 -19.76 26.82 20.08
N ILE A 705 -19.06 26.80 21.22
CA ILE A 705 -19.07 25.71 22.19
C ILE A 705 -19.66 26.22 23.48
N THR A 706 -20.65 25.51 24.02
CA THR A 706 -21.36 25.91 25.25
C THR A 706 -20.91 25.12 26.47
N PHE A 707 -20.28 25.78 27.43
CA PHE A 707 -19.91 25.23 28.75
C PHE A 707 -20.95 25.61 29.80
N LEU A 708 -21.16 24.74 30.80
CA LEU A 708 -22.07 24.96 31.95
C LEU A 708 -23.44 25.58 31.56
N LYS A 709 -23.98 25.18 30.39
CA LYS A 709 -25.27 25.57 29.78
C LYS A 709 -25.40 27.01 29.28
N ASP A 710 -24.73 27.98 29.91
CA ASP A 710 -24.93 29.41 29.59
C ASP A 710 -23.71 30.11 28.98
N PHE A 711 -22.53 29.49 29.07
CA PHE A 711 -21.29 30.08 28.59
C PHE A 711 -20.94 29.60 27.18
N SER A 712 -21.33 30.37 26.17
CA SER A 712 -21.06 30.07 24.76
C SER A 712 -19.87 30.88 24.25
N TYR A 713 -18.88 30.19 23.68
CA TYR A 713 -17.66 30.81 23.15
C TYR A 713 -17.40 30.39 21.71
N ASN A 714 -17.08 31.37 20.86
CA ASN A 714 -16.65 31.14 19.48
C ASN A 714 -15.11 31.04 19.40
N ARG A 715 -14.62 30.77 18.19
CA ARG A 715 -13.19 30.64 17.89
C ARG A 715 -12.38 31.87 18.33
N GLU A 716 -12.93 33.06 18.12
CA GLU A 716 -12.30 34.33 18.47
C GLU A 716 -12.15 34.50 19.99
N ASP A 717 -13.08 33.99 20.79
CA ASP A 717 -13.03 34.08 22.24
C ASP A 717 -11.93 33.21 22.84
N PHE A 718 -11.69 32.02 22.28
CA PHE A 718 -10.51 31.21 22.62
C PHE A 718 -9.20 31.91 22.23
N ALA A 719 -9.15 32.55 21.06
CA ALA A 719 -7.99 33.31 20.63
C ALA A 719 -7.72 34.54 21.52
N LYS A 720 -8.78 35.21 21.98
CA LYS A 720 -8.75 36.33 22.93
C LYS A 720 -8.25 35.93 24.33
N ALA A 721 -8.33 34.65 24.70
CA ALA A 721 -7.70 34.12 25.91
C ALA A 721 -6.19 33.84 25.72
N GLY A 722 -5.71 33.95 24.48
CA GLY A 722 -4.31 33.77 24.14
C GLY A 722 -3.90 32.34 23.82
N LEU A 723 -4.87 31.48 23.54
CA LEU A 723 -4.62 30.15 22.98
C LEU A 723 -4.22 30.29 21.50
N GLN A 724 -3.35 29.41 21.04
CA GLN A 724 -2.81 29.43 19.68
C GLN A 724 -3.88 28.98 18.68
N VAL A 725 -3.90 29.60 17.51
CA VAL A 725 -4.88 29.29 16.45
C VAL A 725 -4.71 27.85 15.96
N GLU A 726 -3.48 27.36 15.98
CA GLU A 726 -3.07 26.00 15.67
C GLU A 726 -3.66 24.97 16.66
N PHE A 727 -3.97 25.38 17.90
CA PHE A 727 -4.68 24.56 18.88
C PHE A 727 -6.20 24.71 18.75
N ILE A 728 -6.70 25.92 18.50
CA ILE A 728 -8.15 26.19 18.44
C ILE A 728 -8.78 25.56 17.19
N ASN A 729 -8.18 25.74 16.01
CA ASN A 729 -8.79 25.30 14.74
C ASN A 729 -9.07 23.78 14.72
N PRO A 730 -8.12 22.89 15.11
CA PRO A 730 -8.38 21.46 15.12
C PRO A 730 -9.52 21.03 16.07
N ILE A 731 -9.74 21.74 17.19
CA ILE A 731 -10.85 21.45 18.11
C ILE A 731 -12.18 21.72 17.42
N PHE A 732 -12.32 22.88 16.76
CA PHE A 732 -13.55 23.22 16.04
C PHE A 732 -13.78 22.34 14.81
N GLU A 733 -12.72 21.96 14.10
CA GLU A 733 -12.80 21.01 12.99
C GLU A 733 -13.26 19.63 13.46
N PHE A 734 -12.71 19.14 14.57
CA PHE A 734 -13.14 17.89 15.18
C PHE A 734 -14.59 17.95 15.66
N SER A 735 -14.99 19.04 16.32
CA SER A 735 -16.36 19.27 16.76
C SER A 735 -17.36 19.27 15.60
N ARG A 736 -17.03 19.92 14.48
CA ARG A 736 -17.85 19.89 13.26
C ARG A 736 -17.97 18.46 12.72
N ALA A 737 -16.85 17.74 12.65
CA ALA A 737 -16.80 16.38 12.15
C ALA A 737 -17.46 15.35 13.09
N MET A 738 -17.63 15.66 14.38
CA MET A 738 -18.41 14.87 15.35
C MET A 738 -19.91 15.18 15.22
N ASN A 739 -20.27 16.45 15.03
CA ASN A 739 -21.65 16.86 14.79
C ASN A 739 -22.23 16.24 13.50
N GLU A 740 -21.42 15.99 12.48
CA GLU A 740 -21.85 15.27 11.26
C GLU A 740 -22.29 13.81 11.53
N LEU A 741 -21.80 13.18 12.61
CA LEU A 741 -22.18 11.81 12.96
C LEU A 741 -23.53 11.74 13.70
N GLN A 742 -23.98 12.86 14.29
CA GLN A 742 -25.24 12.94 15.03
C GLN A 742 -25.38 11.85 16.11
N LEU A 743 -24.33 11.68 16.92
CA LEU A 743 -24.29 10.66 17.97
C LEU A 743 -25.20 11.02 19.14
N ASN A 744 -25.82 10.02 19.74
CA ASN A 744 -26.63 10.18 20.95
C ASN A 744 -25.79 10.05 22.25
N ASP A 745 -26.41 10.34 23.40
CA ASP A 745 -25.72 10.29 24.70
C ASP A 745 -25.12 8.91 25.02
N ALA A 746 -25.78 7.82 24.65
CA ALA A 746 -25.27 6.46 24.88
C ALA A 746 -24.01 6.18 24.06
N GLU A 747 -24.00 6.62 22.80
CA GLU A 747 -22.86 6.50 21.89
C GLU A 747 -21.67 7.33 22.36
N PHE A 748 -21.90 8.55 22.83
CA PHE A 748 -20.86 9.37 23.46
C PHE A 748 -20.31 8.72 24.73
N ALA A 749 -21.17 8.24 25.63
CA ALA A 749 -20.75 7.62 26.88
C ALA A 749 -19.92 6.35 26.63
N LEU A 750 -20.29 5.55 25.63
CA LEU A 750 -19.53 4.37 25.21
C LEU A 750 -18.18 4.75 24.58
N LEU A 751 -18.14 5.77 23.72
CA LEU A 751 -16.87 6.26 23.16
C LEU A 751 -15.92 6.79 24.24
N ILE A 752 -16.45 7.53 25.22
CA ILE A 752 -15.67 8.02 26.36
C ILE A 752 -15.13 6.84 27.17
N ALA A 753 -15.96 5.83 27.47
CA ALA A 753 -15.51 4.63 28.20
C ALA A 753 -14.38 3.89 27.44
N ILE A 754 -14.51 3.72 26.12
CA ILE A 754 -13.47 3.10 25.28
C ILE A 754 -12.18 3.93 25.28
N SER A 755 -12.30 5.27 25.28
CA SER A 755 -11.17 6.20 25.33
C SER A 755 -10.41 6.13 26.66
N ILE A 756 -11.12 5.95 27.78
CA ILE A 756 -10.55 5.81 29.13
C ILE A 756 -9.82 4.46 29.25
N PHE A 757 -10.45 3.35 28.86
CA PHE A 757 -9.84 2.03 28.93
C PHE A 757 -8.91 1.78 27.73
N SER A 758 -7.79 2.47 27.64
CA SER A 758 -6.79 2.26 26.58
C SER A 758 -5.54 1.60 27.16
N ALA A 759 -5.15 0.43 26.66
CA ALA A 759 -3.98 -0.29 27.19
C ALA A 759 -2.63 0.26 26.69
N ASP A 760 -2.65 1.06 25.62
CA ASP A 760 -1.48 1.68 25.03
C ASP A 760 -1.02 2.97 25.74
N ARG A 761 -1.62 3.29 26.89
CA ARG A 761 -1.23 4.45 27.70
C ARG A 761 0.10 4.21 28.43
N PRO A 762 0.95 5.23 28.57
CA PRO A 762 2.19 5.11 29.34
C PRO A 762 1.89 4.78 30.81
N ASN A 763 2.79 4.01 31.43
CA ASN A 763 2.77 3.64 32.86
C ASN A 763 1.64 2.69 33.31
N VAL A 764 0.87 2.11 32.38
CA VAL A 764 -0.08 1.02 32.68
C VAL A 764 0.66 -0.27 33.01
N GLN A 765 0.36 -0.85 34.16
CA GLN A 765 0.91 -2.08 34.72
C GLN A 765 0.23 -3.32 34.15
N ASP A 766 -1.11 -3.43 34.26
CA ASP A 766 -1.88 -4.57 33.73
C ASP A 766 -2.63 -4.23 32.44
N GLN A 767 -1.89 -4.25 31.33
CA GLN A 767 -2.44 -3.98 30.00
C GLN A 767 -3.57 -4.97 29.61
N LEU A 768 -3.44 -6.24 30.01
CA LEU A 768 -4.40 -7.29 29.62
C LEU A 768 -5.76 -7.08 30.30
N GLN A 769 -5.76 -6.68 31.57
CA GLN A 769 -6.99 -6.36 32.29
C GLN A 769 -7.68 -5.13 31.68
N VAL A 770 -6.92 -4.10 31.32
CA VAL A 770 -7.46 -2.90 30.64
C VAL A 770 -8.06 -3.25 29.27
N GLU A 771 -7.39 -4.08 28.45
CA GLU A 771 -7.94 -4.53 27.16
C GLU A 771 -9.25 -5.32 27.32
N ARG A 772 -9.34 -6.19 28.34
CA ARG A 772 -10.57 -6.95 28.63
C ARG A 772 -11.73 -6.04 29.01
N LEU A 773 -11.48 -5.04 29.83
CA LEU A 773 -12.48 -4.03 30.17
C LEU A 773 -12.88 -3.23 28.93
N GLN A 774 -11.92 -2.75 28.14
CA GLN A 774 -12.18 -2.02 26.89
C GLN A 774 -13.05 -2.83 25.92
N HIS A 775 -12.73 -4.11 25.72
CA HIS A 775 -13.46 -5.01 24.82
C HIS A 775 -14.95 -5.06 25.13
N THR A 776 -15.31 -5.06 26.42
CA THR A 776 -16.70 -5.08 26.88
C THR A 776 -17.49 -3.86 26.36
N TYR A 777 -16.89 -2.67 26.39
CA TYR A 777 -17.51 -1.45 25.89
C TYR A 777 -17.53 -1.38 24.36
N VAL A 778 -16.50 -1.90 23.68
CA VAL A 778 -16.45 -1.98 22.22
C VAL A 778 -17.55 -2.90 21.69
N GLU A 779 -17.78 -4.04 22.33
CA GLU A 779 -18.87 -4.96 21.98
C GLU A 779 -20.24 -4.34 22.22
N ALA A 780 -20.43 -3.66 23.36
CA ALA A 780 -21.66 -2.94 23.66
C ALA A 780 -21.93 -1.83 22.62
N LEU A 781 -20.92 -1.07 22.21
CA LEU A 781 -21.03 -0.06 21.17
C LEU A 781 -21.38 -0.67 19.80
N HIS A 782 -20.72 -1.75 19.41
CA HIS A 782 -21.02 -2.43 18.16
C HIS A 782 -22.47 -2.94 18.11
N ALA A 783 -22.94 -3.56 19.20
CA ALA A 783 -24.32 -4.02 19.31
C ALA A 783 -25.32 -2.86 19.27
N TYR A 784 -25.06 -1.79 20.03
CA TYR A 784 -25.93 -0.62 20.11
C TYR A 784 -26.07 0.08 18.75
N VAL A 785 -24.95 0.35 18.08
CA VAL A 785 -24.93 0.98 16.75
C VAL A 785 -25.61 0.10 15.70
N SER A 786 -25.44 -1.23 15.77
CA SER A 786 -26.09 -2.16 14.82
C SER A 786 -27.63 -2.13 14.92
N ILE A 787 -28.16 -1.77 16.09
CA ILE A 787 -29.60 -1.70 16.36
C ILE A 787 -30.15 -0.30 16.04
N HIS A 788 -29.43 0.76 16.44
CA HIS A 788 -29.88 2.14 16.26
C HIS A 788 -29.58 2.71 14.86
N HIS A 789 -28.55 2.21 14.18
CA HIS A 789 -28.14 2.62 12.83
C HIS A 789 -28.09 1.43 11.85
N PRO A 790 -29.19 0.68 11.66
CA PRO A 790 -29.20 -0.54 10.83
C PRO A 790 -28.94 -0.26 9.34
N HIS A 791 -29.19 0.98 8.90
CA HIS A 791 -28.98 1.43 7.52
C HIS A 791 -27.56 1.95 7.26
N ASP A 792 -26.74 2.10 8.31
CA ASP A 792 -25.40 2.69 8.22
C ASP A 792 -24.34 1.79 8.86
N PRO A 793 -23.90 0.73 8.16
CA PRO A 793 -22.89 -0.20 8.68
C PRO A 793 -21.51 0.44 8.84
N LEU A 794 -21.32 1.68 8.38
CA LEU A 794 -20.07 2.43 8.52
C LEU A 794 -20.08 3.39 9.72
N MET A 795 -21.17 3.46 10.48
CA MET A 795 -21.24 4.31 11.69
C MET A 795 -20.22 3.85 12.74
N PHE A 796 -20.25 2.56 13.12
CA PHE A 796 -19.32 1.99 14.11
C PHE A 796 -17.83 2.23 13.78
N PRO A 797 -17.31 1.90 12.58
CA PRO A 797 -15.91 2.17 12.27
C PRO A 797 -15.60 3.67 12.19
N ARG A 798 -16.53 4.53 11.74
CA ARG A 798 -16.32 5.98 11.76
C ARG A 798 -16.18 6.52 13.19
N MET A 799 -16.98 6.03 14.12
CA MET A 799 -16.88 6.37 15.55
C MET A 799 -15.52 5.97 16.13
N LEU A 800 -15.05 4.74 15.86
CA LEU A 800 -13.72 4.31 16.33
C LEU A 800 -12.58 5.13 15.72
N MET A 801 -12.70 5.54 14.45
CA MET A 801 -11.69 6.41 13.82
C MET A 801 -11.57 7.78 14.49
N LYS A 802 -12.61 8.28 15.17
CA LYS A 802 -12.54 9.53 15.94
C LYS A 802 -11.59 9.40 17.14
N LEU A 803 -11.48 8.22 17.74
CA LEU A 803 -10.50 7.97 18.80
C LEU A 803 -9.05 8.11 18.28
N VAL A 804 -8.79 7.79 17.01
CA VAL A 804 -7.48 8.03 16.39
C VAL A 804 -7.23 9.53 16.17
N SER A 805 -8.25 10.28 15.76
CA SER A 805 -8.17 11.74 15.64
C SER A 805 -7.87 12.41 17.00
N LEU A 806 -8.44 11.90 18.10
CA LEU A 806 -8.15 12.39 19.45
C LEU A 806 -6.66 12.27 19.82
N ARG A 807 -5.94 11.26 19.33
CA ARG A 807 -4.49 11.14 19.56
C ARG A 807 -3.71 12.29 18.92
N THR A 808 -4.14 12.71 17.72
CA THR A 808 -3.55 13.87 17.04
C THR A 808 -3.84 15.16 17.81
N LEU A 809 -5.09 15.36 18.23
CA LEU A 809 -5.46 16.53 19.04
C LEU A 809 -4.77 16.58 20.40
N SER A 810 -4.56 15.42 21.03
CA SER A 810 -3.80 15.30 22.27
C SER A 810 -2.36 15.77 22.08
N SER A 811 -1.72 15.45 20.95
CA SER A 811 -0.39 15.97 20.60
C SER A 811 -0.40 17.50 20.44
N VAL A 812 -1.40 18.06 19.75
CA VAL A 812 -1.52 19.53 19.58
C VAL A 812 -1.78 20.22 20.92
N HIS A 813 -2.56 19.59 21.81
CA HIS A 813 -2.73 20.07 23.18
C HIS A 813 -1.41 20.08 23.96
N SER A 814 -0.58 19.04 23.85
CA SER A 814 0.75 19.02 24.47
C SER A 814 1.65 20.16 23.96
N GLU A 815 1.59 20.49 22.67
CA GLU A 815 2.28 21.66 22.10
C GLU A 815 1.75 22.98 22.69
N GLN A 816 0.43 23.10 22.89
CA GLN A 816 -0.17 24.26 23.54
C GLN A 816 0.26 24.39 25.01
N VAL A 817 0.32 23.30 25.77
CA VAL A 817 0.83 23.29 27.15
C VAL A 817 2.31 23.70 27.17
N PHE A 818 3.11 23.21 26.23
CA PHE A 818 4.50 23.62 26.08
C PHE A 818 4.63 25.12 25.76
N ALA A 819 3.78 25.67 24.90
CA ALA A 819 3.75 27.09 24.60
C ALA A 819 3.39 27.95 25.84
N LEU A 820 2.47 27.48 26.69
CA LEU A 820 2.12 28.14 27.95
C LEU A 820 3.31 28.13 28.93
N ARG A 821 4.05 27.01 28.99
CA ARG A 821 5.27 26.89 29.78
C ARG A 821 6.36 27.86 29.30
N LEU A 822 6.54 28.03 28.00
CA LEU A 822 7.51 28.98 27.43
C LEU A 822 7.14 30.44 27.76
N GLN A 823 5.85 30.73 27.94
CA GLN A 823 5.34 32.03 28.35
C GLN A 823 5.33 32.24 29.86
N ASP A 824 5.90 31.31 30.64
CA ASP A 824 5.93 31.28 32.11
C ASP A 824 4.54 31.46 32.76
N LYS A 825 3.50 30.96 32.09
CA LYS A 825 2.13 30.98 32.61
C LYS A 825 1.93 29.81 33.56
N LYS A 826 1.75 30.11 34.84
CA LYS A 826 1.47 29.10 35.87
C LYS A 826 0.07 28.53 35.69
N LEU A 827 -0.01 27.22 35.50
CA LEU A 827 -1.27 26.47 35.53
C LEU A 827 -1.64 26.12 36.98
N PRO A 828 -2.94 26.01 37.30
CA PRO A 828 -3.39 25.53 38.59
C PRO A 828 -2.86 24.11 38.90
N PRO A 829 -2.68 23.76 40.19
CA PRO A 829 -2.00 22.52 40.59
C PRO A 829 -2.56 21.26 39.95
N LEU A 830 -3.90 21.12 39.88
CA LEU A 830 -4.55 19.95 39.30
C LEU A 830 -4.20 19.74 37.81
N LEU A 831 -4.25 20.81 37.02
CA LEU A 831 -3.92 20.73 35.59
C LEU A 831 -2.42 20.56 35.36
N SER A 832 -1.61 21.18 36.21
CA SER A 832 -0.15 21.01 36.18
C SER A 832 0.27 19.57 36.48
N GLU A 833 -0.40 18.90 37.41
CA GLU A 833 -0.17 17.49 37.76
C GLU A 833 -0.65 16.52 36.67
N ILE A 834 -1.80 16.80 36.05
CA ILE A 834 -2.38 15.92 35.03
C ILE A 834 -1.64 16.02 33.70
N TRP A 835 -1.23 17.22 33.30
CA TRP A 835 -0.50 17.46 32.07
C TRP A 835 1.03 17.42 32.24
N ASP A 836 1.49 16.90 33.39
CA ASP A 836 2.91 16.69 33.73
C ASP A 836 3.80 17.92 33.41
N VAL A 837 3.35 19.12 33.83
CA VAL A 837 4.05 20.39 33.60
C VAL A 837 5.20 20.60 34.60
N HIS A 838 5.43 19.62 35.48
CA HIS A 838 6.52 19.58 36.44
C HIS A 838 7.60 18.59 36.02
N GLU A 839 8.37 18.97 34.99
CA GLU A 839 9.79 18.64 34.82
C GLU A 839 10.42 19.49 33.71
#